data_AF-A0A644VGT5-F1
#
_entry.id   AF-A0A644VGT5-F1
#
_cell.length_a   1.000
_cell.length_b   1.000
_cell.length_c   1.000
_cell.angle_alpha   90.00
_cell.angle_beta   90.00
_cell.angle_gamma   90.00
#
_symmetry.space_group_name_H-M   'P 1'
#
loop_
_entity.id
_entity.type
_entity.pdbx_description
1 polymer ?
#
loop_
_entity_poly.entity_id
_entity_poly.type
_entity_poly.pdbx_seq_one_letter_code
_entity_poly.pdbx_strand_id
1 'polypeptide(L)'
;MKRIVPAFGVLLSILLVNISNLPAQAKPDVKWQTIEGVYMPVPPKIHPRLYLRAEHIAGLSERVKDPVLKKVWNDLQKLRQDKTQEEIPEEKTWRYYFDTKGLLTRVELSALEYLMTHDPAHARAAIDMIADTLEKAVYPHISDISRAIGRLMVSGSIVYDWCYDQLTPAEKTRFVNAFVRLAKMLECGYPPVKDNSIVGHASEWMIMRDLISTGIAIYDEYPEMYHLAAGRFFREHLPARNWFYPGQAYHQGMSYLNVRFSNDLFALWIFDRMGAGNVYHPAQQYILYDMIYKRRPDGQIMPGGDVNYTRKRQATYSLPSLLAGSYYKDEYINYEYMRDPRVDNQNKIFEFLWRDTKLGVRKADDLPLTRYSGFPFGWMIARTGWGAESVIAEMKINEYNFLNHQHHDAGAFQLYYKGPLAIDAGTYQGSSGGYNSPHNKNFFKRTIAHNSLLILDPDEKFPASGYGGADKSDFVTNDGGQRLPNNWRPAATLEELLSGDFKTGEVLAKSFGPDSVKPEYSYLKGDITQAYSSKVKEVKRSFVFLNLKRTDTPATLIVFDKIVSANAGFKKTWLLHSIEQSEIEGNRITIGRTKDGDSGVLVNTMLLPEKDNAEITPVGGEGKEFWVSGVNYPNEPRGGQDEANERGAWRVEISPLRTSAEDYYLNVMQVTDAEQKIICDVKRIEGEKIIGVQLADRVVTFSKNMNLIGSGYNLKVTGKNTFKFVITDMEQGNWQVLKNGKVFIKSLTVEEGEHVLHFSGKKGTYRFVRLK
;
A
#
# COMPACT_ATOMS: atom_id res chain seq x y z
N MET A 1 -42.43 -33.55 35.41
CA MET A 1 -41.88 -32.60 36.40
C MET A 1 -40.58 -32.02 35.87
N LYS A 2 -40.62 -30.74 35.47
CA LYS A 2 -39.48 -30.00 34.92
C LYS A 2 -38.46 -29.76 36.04
N ARG A 3 -37.22 -30.20 35.85
CA ARG A 3 -36.09 -29.84 36.71
C ARG A 3 -35.28 -28.72 36.04
N ILE A 4 -35.12 -27.66 36.81
CA ILE A 4 -34.46 -26.40 36.51
C ILE A 4 -32.95 -26.63 36.46
N VAL A 5 -32.29 -26.10 35.42
CA VAL A 5 -30.84 -25.90 35.35
C VAL A 5 -30.61 -24.38 35.40
N PRO A 6 -29.73 -23.85 36.27
CA PRO A 6 -29.49 -22.42 36.36
C PRO A 6 -28.59 -21.96 35.20
N ALA A 7 -29.02 -20.91 34.50
CA ALA A 7 -28.23 -20.20 33.52
C ALA A 7 -27.08 -19.47 34.21
N PHE A 8 -25.84 -19.77 33.82
CA PHE A 8 -24.69 -18.95 34.14
C PHE A 8 -24.74 -17.65 33.31
N GLY A 9 -24.72 -16.52 34.01
CA GLY A 9 -24.77 -15.19 33.41
C GLY A 9 -23.53 -14.88 32.58
N VAL A 10 -23.76 -14.49 31.32
CA VAL A 10 -22.81 -13.74 30.53
C VAL A 10 -22.84 -12.31 31.07
N LEU A 11 -21.75 -11.87 31.71
CA LEU A 11 -21.52 -10.46 31.98
C LEU A 11 -21.40 -9.76 30.62
N LEU A 12 -22.44 -9.03 30.24
CA LEU A 12 -22.40 -8.08 29.14
C LEU A 12 -21.57 -6.88 29.63
N SER A 13 -20.27 -6.90 29.35
CA SER A 13 -19.45 -5.70 29.43
C SER A 13 -19.95 -4.75 28.34
N ILE A 14 -20.86 -3.84 28.70
CA ILE A 14 -21.23 -2.72 27.84
C ILE A 14 -19.96 -1.88 27.69
N LEU A 15 -19.25 -2.09 26.57
CA LEU A 15 -18.29 -1.11 26.09
C LEU A 15 -19.08 0.19 25.90
N LEU A 16 -18.80 1.17 26.74
CA LEU A 16 -19.05 2.57 26.43
C LEU A 16 -18.24 2.90 25.17
N VAL A 17 -18.84 2.64 24.00
CA VAL A 17 -18.37 3.17 22.73
C VAL A 17 -18.42 4.68 22.90
N ASN A 18 -17.24 5.32 22.88
CA ASN A 18 -17.13 6.77 22.86
C ASN A 18 -17.94 7.28 21.67
N ILE A 19 -19.07 7.95 21.94
CA ILE A 19 -20.02 8.46 20.93
C ILE A 19 -19.35 9.51 20.02
N SER A 20 -18.13 9.97 20.37
CA SER A 20 -17.29 10.86 19.59
C SER A 20 -16.64 10.25 18.34
N ASN A 21 -16.69 8.93 18.15
CA ASN A 21 -16.01 8.24 17.03
C ASN A 21 -16.97 7.69 15.95
N LEU A 22 -18.25 8.08 15.99
CA LEU A 22 -19.16 7.71 14.89
C LEU A 22 -18.78 8.49 13.62
N PRO A 23 -18.76 7.83 12.45
CA PRO A 23 -18.56 8.52 11.19
C PRO A 23 -19.62 9.62 11.05
N ALA A 24 -19.23 10.77 10.50
CA ALA A 24 -20.12 11.90 10.34
C ALA A 24 -21.36 11.50 9.53
N GLN A 25 -22.53 11.83 10.08
CA GLN A 25 -23.81 11.47 9.50
C GLN A 25 -24.24 12.49 8.44
N ALA A 26 -24.98 12.02 7.44
CA ALA A 26 -25.60 12.89 6.46
C ALA A 26 -26.55 13.88 7.14
N LYS A 27 -26.51 15.13 6.71
CA LYS A 27 -27.39 16.18 7.22
C LYS A 27 -28.79 16.05 6.61
N PRO A 28 -29.86 16.40 7.36
CA PRO A 28 -31.23 16.26 6.87
C PRO A 28 -31.54 17.06 5.60
N ASP A 29 -30.79 18.14 5.34
CA ASP A 29 -31.00 19.03 4.20
C ASP A 29 -30.27 18.59 2.92
N VAL A 30 -29.39 17.59 3.01
CA VAL A 30 -28.76 16.96 1.83
C VAL A 30 -29.61 15.75 1.43
N LYS A 31 -30.35 15.91 0.33
CA LYS A 31 -31.16 14.82 -0.23
C LYS A 31 -30.28 13.90 -1.05
N TRP A 32 -30.53 12.60 -0.95
CA TRP A 32 -29.97 11.61 -1.85
C TRP A 32 -31.03 11.17 -2.86
N GLN A 33 -30.67 11.12 -4.12
CA GLN A 33 -31.60 10.70 -5.18
C GLN A 33 -30.85 10.06 -6.35
N THR A 34 -31.59 9.31 -7.17
CA THR A 34 -31.05 8.71 -8.39
C THR A 34 -31.05 9.74 -9.52
N ILE A 35 -29.88 10.08 -10.04
CA ILE A 35 -29.69 10.98 -11.18
C ILE A 35 -28.93 10.18 -12.24
N GLU A 36 -29.50 10.08 -13.45
CA GLU A 36 -28.90 9.30 -14.55
C GLU A 36 -28.51 7.85 -14.15
N GLY A 37 -29.34 7.22 -13.30
CA GLY A 37 -29.12 5.86 -12.83
C GLY A 37 -28.12 5.72 -11.67
N VAL A 38 -27.55 6.81 -11.15
CA VAL A 38 -26.60 6.81 -10.03
C VAL A 38 -27.24 7.42 -8.79
N TYR A 39 -27.25 6.69 -7.67
CA TYR A 39 -27.70 7.21 -6.38
C TYR A 39 -26.60 8.06 -5.75
N MET A 40 -26.83 9.36 -5.65
CA MET A 40 -25.84 10.33 -5.17
C MET A 40 -26.48 11.48 -4.39
N PRO A 41 -25.72 12.18 -3.51
CA PRO A 41 -26.23 13.32 -2.78
C PRO A 41 -26.41 14.52 -3.71
N VAL A 42 -27.41 15.35 -3.43
CA VAL A 42 -27.68 16.60 -4.15
C VAL A 42 -27.07 17.75 -3.37
N PRO A 43 -26.26 18.63 -4.00
CA PRO A 43 -25.78 19.84 -3.35
C PRO A 43 -26.97 20.65 -2.78
N PRO A 44 -26.94 21.02 -1.50
CA PRO A 44 -28.05 21.75 -0.89
C PRO A 44 -28.15 23.16 -1.46
N LYS A 45 -29.36 23.74 -1.55
CA LYS A 45 -29.60 25.10 -2.10
C LYS A 45 -29.20 26.22 -1.13
N ILE A 46 -27.98 26.16 -0.62
CA ILE A 46 -27.37 27.12 0.32
C ILE A 46 -25.90 27.34 -0.05
N HIS A 47 -25.39 28.52 0.26
CA HIS A 47 -23.97 28.86 0.12
C HIS A 47 -23.43 29.47 1.44
N PRO A 48 -22.16 29.22 1.80
CA PRO A 48 -21.24 28.29 1.15
C PRO A 48 -21.62 26.82 1.39
N ARG A 49 -21.31 25.96 0.42
CA ARG A 49 -21.47 24.50 0.48
C ARG A 49 -20.22 23.74 0.04
N LEU A 50 -19.20 24.44 -0.46
CA LEU A 50 -17.91 23.87 -0.84
C LEU A 50 -16.90 24.01 0.30
N TYR A 51 -16.36 22.88 0.76
CA TYR A 51 -15.35 22.73 1.83
C TYR A 51 -15.78 23.12 3.25
N LEU A 52 -16.84 23.90 3.39
CA LEU A 52 -17.50 24.23 4.64
C LEU A 52 -18.95 24.67 4.40
N ARG A 53 -19.67 24.88 5.50
CA ARG A 53 -21.04 25.42 5.54
C ARG A 53 -21.13 26.51 6.61
N ALA A 54 -22.26 27.23 6.66
CA ALA A 54 -22.51 28.32 7.61
C ALA A 54 -22.09 28.03 9.06
N GLU A 55 -22.40 26.85 9.60
CA GLU A 55 -22.02 26.47 10.99
C GLU A 55 -20.50 26.43 11.25
N HIS A 56 -19.70 26.26 10.20
CA HIS A 56 -18.25 26.23 10.30
C HIS A 56 -17.62 27.63 10.19
N ILE A 57 -18.36 28.62 9.65
CA ILE A 57 -17.89 29.99 9.46
C ILE A 57 -17.57 30.65 10.80
N ALA A 58 -18.46 30.48 11.79
CA ALA A 58 -18.29 31.06 13.12
C ALA A 58 -16.97 30.66 13.80
N GLY A 59 -16.42 29.49 13.45
CA GLY A 59 -15.14 29.01 13.97
C GLY A 59 -13.89 29.56 13.27
N LEU A 60 -14.02 30.23 12.12
CA LEU A 60 -12.87 30.66 11.31
C LEU A 60 -12.03 31.74 12.00
N SER A 61 -12.68 32.73 12.62
CA SER A 61 -12.00 33.79 13.38
C SER A 61 -11.17 33.23 14.55
N GLU A 62 -11.66 32.16 15.21
CA GLU A 62 -10.92 31.48 16.26
C GLU A 62 -9.79 30.61 15.69
N ARG A 63 -9.97 30.00 14.52
CA ARG A 63 -8.88 29.31 13.80
C ARG A 63 -7.72 30.24 13.42
N VAL A 64 -7.99 31.50 13.08
CA VAL A 64 -6.91 32.49 12.85
C VAL A 64 -6.11 32.78 14.13
N LYS A 65 -6.77 32.71 15.30
CA LYS A 65 -6.15 32.96 16.60
C LYS A 65 -5.47 31.73 17.20
N ASP A 66 -5.85 30.51 16.79
CA ASP A 66 -5.24 29.26 17.23
C ASP A 66 -3.71 29.32 16.99
N PRO A 67 -2.86 29.11 18.01
CA PRO A 67 -1.40 29.28 17.86
C PRO A 67 -0.77 28.40 16.77
N VAL A 68 -1.31 27.21 16.56
CA VAL A 68 -0.82 26.25 15.55
C VAL A 68 -1.24 26.71 14.16
N LEU A 69 -2.52 27.07 13.98
CA LEU A 69 -3.03 27.53 12.68
C LEU A 69 -2.62 28.96 12.34
N LYS A 70 -2.26 29.79 13.32
CA LYS A 70 -1.72 31.14 13.10
C LYS A 70 -0.44 31.08 12.25
N LYS A 71 0.39 30.04 12.42
CA LYS A 71 1.53 29.82 11.52
C LYS A 71 1.07 29.55 10.09
N VAL A 72 0.10 28.66 9.91
CA VAL A 72 -0.47 28.32 8.59
C VAL A 72 -1.11 29.56 7.94
N TRP A 73 -1.84 30.36 8.72
CA TRP A 73 -2.40 31.63 8.30
C TRP A 73 -1.32 32.61 7.85
N ASN A 74 -0.26 32.79 8.64
CA ASN A 74 0.85 33.66 8.25
C ASN A 74 1.57 33.16 6.99
N ASP A 75 1.72 31.84 6.82
CA ASP A 75 2.27 31.25 5.61
C ASP A 75 1.37 31.56 4.40
N LEU A 76 0.04 31.45 4.54
CA LEU A 76 -0.92 31.86 3.51
C LEU A 76 -0.82 33.36 3.18
N GLN A 77 -0.67 34.23 4.19
CA GLN A 77 -0.49 35.67 3.95
C GLN A 77 0.78 35.96 3.13
N LYS A 78 1.88 35.23 3.37
CA LYS A 78 3.11 35.35 2.57
C LYS A 78 2.92 34.86 1.14
N LEU A 79 2.15 33.79 0.95
CA LEU A 79 1.85 33.22 -0.36
C LEU A 79 1.00 34.12 -1.26
N ARG A 80 0.51 35.28 -0.77
CA ARG A 80 -0.13 36.32 -1.62
C ARG A 80 0.84 36.99 -2.59
N GLN A 81 2.12 37.05 -2.25
CA GLN A 81 3.14 37.66 -3.10
C GLN A 81 3.33 36.78 -4.33
N ASP A 82 3.61 37.37 -5.49
CA ASP A 82 3.94 36.61 -6.69
C ASP A 82 5.33 35.92 -6.55
N LYS A 83 5.61 34.93 -7.40
CA LYS A 83 6.93 34.28 -7.42
C LYS A 83 8.00 35.30 -7.83
N THR A 84 9.11 35.38 -7.10
CA THR A 84 10.27 36.19 -7.49
C THR A 84 11.02 35.54 -8.65
N GLN A 85 11.92 36.28 -9.29
CA GLN A 85 12.70 35.74 -10.41
C GLN A 85 13.57 34.56 -9.99
N GLU A 86 14.06 34.54 -8.75
CA GLU A 86 14.88 33.47 -8.16
C GLU A 86 14.07 32.21 -7.83
N GLU A 87 12.76 32.34 -7.58
CA GLU A 87 11.86 31.21 -7.35
C GLU A 87 11.37 30.56 -8.65
N ILE A 88 11.57 31.21 -9.80
CA ILE A 88 11.19 30.68 -11.11
C ILE A 88 12.32 29.78 -11.61
N PRO A 89 12.10 28.45 -11.71
CA PRO A 89 13.11 27.55 -12.24
C PRO A 89 13.36 27.82 -13.72
N GLU A 90 14.59 27.56 -14.18
CA GLU A 90 14.96 27.61 -15.59
C GLU A 90 14.05 26.70 -16.42
N GLU A 91 13.83 25.47 -15.95
CA GLU A 91 12.88 24.53 -16.54
C GLU A 91 11.55 24.50 -15.76
N LYS A 92 10.48 24.98 -16.40
CA LYS A 92 9.13 25.01 -15.83
C LYS A 92 8.39 23.70 -16.07
N THR A 93 8.54 22.76 -15.14
CA THR A 93 7.73 21.53 -15.10
C THR A 93 6.31 21.79 -14.55
N TRP A 94 5.44 20.79 -14.55
CA TRP A 94 4.09 20.90 -13.97
C TRP A 94 4.10 21.37 -12.50
N ARG A 95 5.16 21.07 -11.73
CA ARG A 95 5.30 21.49 -10.33
C ARG A 95 5.32 23.01 -10.19
N TYR A 96 5.94 23.73 -11.13
CA TYR A 96 5.96 25.19 -11.12
C TYR A 96 4.55 25.79 -11.25
N TYR A 97 3.74 25.21 -12.13
CA TYR A 97 2.35 25.65 -12.37
C TYR A 97 1.39 25.19 -11.28
N PHE A 98 1.69 24.06 -10.60
CA PHE A 98 0.86 23.51 -9.54
C PHE A 98 1.10 24.14 -8.17
N ASP A 99 2.34 24.54 -7.89
CA ASP A 99 2.72 25.24 -6.67
C ASP A 99 2.02 26.62 -6.60
N THR A 100 1.02 26.76 -5.72
CA THR A 100 0.22 27.99 -5.66
C THR A 100 0.93 29.10 -4.88
N LYS A 101 1.08 30.25 -5.54
CA LYS A 101 1.56 31.51 -4.97
C LYS A 101 0.95 32.66 -5.79
N GLY A 102 0.91 33.88 -5.27
CA GLY A 102 0.42 35.04 -6.01
C GLY A 102 -1.10 35.11 -6.11
N LEU A 103 -1.60 35.33 -7.33
CA LEU A 103 -3.02 35.55 -7.63
C LEU A 103 -3.97 34.51 -6.99
N LEU A 104 -3.68 33.21 -7.13
CA LEU A 104 -4.58 32.15 -6.63
C LEU A 104 -4.76 32.24 -5.11
N THR A 105 -3.68 32.51 -4.38
CA THR A 105 -3.74 32.71 -2.94
C THR A 105 -4.46 34.01 -2.56
N ARG A 106 -4.24 35.10 -3.32
CA ARG A 106 -4.92 36.39 -3.06
C ARG A 106 -6.43 36.26 -3.16
N VAL A 107 -6.94 35.59 -4.18
CA VAL A 107 -8.39 35.45 -4.40
C VAL A 107 -9.03 34.52 -3.37
N GLU A 108 -8.35 33.44 -2.99
CA GLU A 108 -8.82 32.50 -1.96
C GLU A 108 -8.89 33.15 -0.58
N LEU A 109 -7.87 33.94 -0.21
CA LEU A 109 -7.87 34.64 1.07
C LEU A 109 -8.88 35.79 1.08
N SER A 110 -9.08 36.49 -0.03
CA SER A 110 -10.13 37.52 -0.14
C SER A 110 -11.52 36.91 0.01
N ALA A 111 -11.78 35.74 -0.60
CA ALA A 111 -13.03 35.01 -0.39
C ALA A 111 -13.19 34.51 1.07
N LEU A 112 -12.10 34.04 1.69
CA LEU A 112 -12.10 33.62 3.09
C LEU A 112 -12.36 34.79 4.05
N GLU A 113 -11.78 35.96 3.77
CA GLU A 113 -12.01 37.21 4.51
C GLU A 113 -13.46 37.63 4.39
N TYR A 114 -14.06 37.54 3.21
CA TYR A 114 -15.50 37.78 3.03
C TYR A 114 -16.35 36.86 3.92
N LEU A 115 -16.05 35.56 3.99
CA LEU A 115 -16.77 34.65 4.89
C LEU A 115 -16.63 35.05 6.37
N MET A 116 -15.49 35.62 6.77
CA MET A 116 -15.24 36.00 8.16
C MET A 116 -15.85 37.36 8.55
N THR A 117 -15.90 38.31 7.62
CA THR A 117 -16.30 39.71 7.90
C THR A 117 -17.66 40.09 7.34
N HIS A 118 -18.15 39.35 6.34
CA HIS A 118 -19.31 39.70 5.52
C HIS A 118 -19.20 41.08 4.84
N ASP A 119 -17.99 41.62 4.67
CA ASP A 119 -17.76 42.86 3.94
C ASP A 119 -17.74 42.59 2.41
N PRO A 120 -18.74 43.10 1.65
CA PRO A 120 -18.82 42.88 0.20
C PRO A 120 -17.56 43.28 -0.57
N ALA A 121 -16.75 44.21 -0.06
CA ALA A 121 -15.51 44.63 -0.72
C ALA A 121 -14.53 43.46 -0.93
N HIS A 122 -14.42 42.55 0.05
CA HIS A 122 -13.55 41.37 -0.07
C HIS A 122 -14.06 40.38 -1.13
N ALA A 123 -15.38 40.17 -1.20
CA ALA A 123 -15.99 39.32 -2.21
C ALA A 123 -15.82 39.90 -3.61
N ARG A 124 -16.11 41.20 -3.79
CA ARG A 124 -15.92 41.89 -5.07
C ARG A 124 -14.47 41.86 -5.54
N ALA A 125 -13.52 42.13 -4.65
CA ALA A 125 -12.10 42.01 -4.96
C ALA A 125 -11.71 40.59 -5.41
N ALA A 126 -12.23 39.55 -4.75
CA ALA A 126 -11.97 38.16 -5.13
C ALA A 126 -12.49 37.83 -6.54
N ILE A 127 -13.73 38.24 -6.84
CA ILE A 127 -14.41 38.04 -8.13
C ILE A 127 -13.65 38.76 -9.25
N ASP A 128 -13.37 40.06 -9.07
CA ASP A 128 -12.75 40.91 -10.10
C ASP A 128 -11.32 40.47 -10.41
N MET A 129 -10.55 40.04 -9.39
CA MET A 129 -9.18 39.57 -9.58
C MET A 129 -9.08 38.26 -10.40
N ILE A 130 -10.04 37.34 -10.26
CA ILE A 130 -9.90 35.98 -10.83
C ILE A 130 -10.62 35.79 -12.18
N ALA A 131 -11.70 36.53 -12.44
CA ALA A 131 -12.60 36.27 -13.58
C ALA A 131 -11.86 36.21 -14.92
N ASP A 132 -11.03 37.21 -15.21
CA ASP A 132 -10.28 37.29 -16.47
C ASP A 132 -9.23 36.18 -16.61
N THR A 133 -8.60 35.77 -15.50
CA THR A 133 -7.61 34.69 -15.51
C THR A 133 -8.29 33.34 -15.76
N LEU A 134 -9.46 33.08 -15.17
CA LEU A 134 -10.23 31.86 -15.45
C LEU A 134 -10.59 31.74 -16.94
N GLU A 135 -10.99 32.85 -17.56
CA GLU A 135 -11.36 32.88 -18.98
C GLU A 135 -10.16 32.68 -19.91
N LYS A 136 -9.02 33.30 -19.57
CA LYS A 136 -7.90 33.51 -20.51
C LYS A 136 -6.65 32.67 -20.24
N ALA A 137 -6.52 32.01 -19.07
CA ALA A 137 -5.32 31.24 -18.73
C ALA A 137 -4.99 30.19 -19.80
N VAL A 138 -3.71 30.12 -20.17
CA VAL A 138 -3.15 29.16 -21.12
C VAL A 138 -2.06 28.36 -20.42
N TYR A 139 -2.02 27.06 -20.70
CA TYR A 139 -1.05 26.15 -20.11
C TYR A 139 -0.19 25.48 -21.20
N PRO A 140 1.09 25.20 -20.94
CA PRO A 140 1.94 24.49 -21.87
C PRO A 140 1.54 23.02 -21.99
N HIS A 141 1.85 22.41 -23.14
CA HIS A 141 1.62 20.98 -23.35
C HIS A 141 2.74 20.13 -22.72
N ILE A 142 2.66 19.92 -21.41
CA ILE A 142 3.62 19.11 -20.63
C ILE A 142 2.89 18.06 -19.77
N SER A 143 3.60 17.00 -19.37
CA SER A 143 3.05 15.93 -18.53
C SER A 143 2.54 16.46 -17.18
N ASP A 144 1.44 15.89 -16.67
CA ASP A 144 0.76 16.26 -15.41
C ASP A 144 0.20 17.70 -15.36
N ILE A 145 0.12 18.43 -16.47
CA ILE A 145 -0.36 19.83 -16.45
C ILE A 145 -1.83 19.96 -16.00
N SER A 146 -2.62 18.89 -16.13
CA SER A 146 -3.98 18.77 -15.59
C SER A 146 -4.06 19.16 -14.11
N ARG A 147 -3.01 18.90 -13.33
CA ARG A 147 -2.96 19.25 -11.90
C ARG A 147 -3.03 20.76 -11.67
N ALA A 148 -2.34 21.53 -12.49
CA ALA A 148 -2.32 23.00 -12.39
C ALA A 148 -3.63 23.62 -12.92
N ILE A 149 -4.17 23.08 -14.02
CA ILE A 149 -5.46 23.48 -14.58
C ILE A 149 -6.57 23.26 -13.55
N GLY A 150 -6.64 22.05 -12.97
CA GLY A 150 -7.60 21.72 -11.93
C GLY A 150 -7.44 22.59 -10.68
N ARG A 151 -6.21 22.95 -10.30
CA ARG A 151 -5.98 23.85 -9.16
C ARG A 151 -6.50 25.27 -9.39
N LEU A 152 -6.41 25.80 -10.63
CA LEU A 152 -7.06 27.07 -11.00
C LEU A 152 -8.59 26.95 -10.92
N MET A 153 -9.16 25.84 -11.40
CA MET A 153 -10.60 25.57 -11.27
C MET A 153 -11.03 25.58 -9.80
N VAL A 154 -10.24 24.97 -8.90
CA VAL A 154 -10.49 25.00 -7.45
C VAL A 154 -10.50 26.42 -6.89
N SER A 155 -9.51 27.28 -7.22
CA SER A 155 -9.51 28.69 -6.76
C SER A 155 -10.75 29.43 -7.24
N GLY A 156 -11.13 29.26 -8.50
CA GLY A 156 -12.37 29.85 -9.03
C GLY A 156 -13.61 29.32 -8.31
N SER A 157 -13.64 28.03 -7.98
CA SER A 157 -14.78 27.39 -7.30
C SER A 157 -14.96 27.92 -5.87
N ILE A 158 -13.84 28.17 -5.18
CA ILE A 158 -13.82 28.84 -3.87
C ILE A 158 -14.46 30.22 -3.97
N VAL A 159 -14.00 31.06 -4.92
CA VAL A 159 -14.56 32.39 -5.13
C VAL A 159 -16.04 32.33 -5.50
N TYR A 160 -16.42 31.40 -6.37
CA TYR A 160 -17.81 31.27 -6.82
C TYR A 160 -18.75 30.90 -5.67
N ASP A 161 -18.40 29.88 -4.89
CA ASP A 161 -19.26 29.37 -3.81
C ASP A 161 -19.29 30.29 -2.60
N TRP A 162 -18.14 30.84 -2.19
CA TRP A 162 -18.03 31.62 -0.96
C TRP A 162 -18.50 33.06 -1.13
N CYS A 163 -18.41 33.61 -2.34
CA CYS A 163 -18.88 34.96 -2.68
C CYS A 163 -20.18 34.93 -3.50
N TYR A 164 -20.93 33.83 -3.46
CA TYR A 164 -22.04 33.55 -4.37
C TYR A 164 -23.11 34.65 -4.41
N ASP A 165 -23.42 35.24 -3.25
CA ASP A 165 -24.43 36.29 -3.11
C ASP A 165 -23.97 37.66 -3.66
N GLN A 166 -22.67 37.81 -3.95
CA GLN A 166 -22.06 39.01 -4.53
C GLN A 166 -21.81 38.90 -6.05
N LEU A 167 -22.11 37.73 -6.65
CA LEU A 167 -22.02 37.51 -8.09
C LEU A 167 -23.27 38.01 -8.82
N THR A 168 -23.06 38.81 -9.86
CA THR A 168 -24.13 39.15 -10.81
C THR A 168 -24.47 37.96 -11.71
N PRO A 169 -25.69 37.91 -12.31
CA PRO A 169 -26.05 36.86 -13.27
C PRO A 169 -25.07 36.73 -14.45
N ALA A 170 -24.52 37.85 -14.92
CA ALA A 170 -23.53 37.86 -16.00
C ALA A 170 -22.20 37.22 -15.56
N GLU A 171 -21.73 37.51 -14.34
CA GLU A 171 -20.52 36.90 -13.79
C GLU A 171 -20.71 35.41 -13.55
N LYS A 172 -21.88 34.99 -13.05
CA LYS A 172 -22.20 33.56 -12.92
C LYS A 172 -22.05 32.82 -14.25
N THR A 173 -22.59 33.40 -15.32
CA THR A 173 -22.47 32.85 -16.69
C THR A 173 -21.01 32.83 -17.16
N ARG A 174 -20.25 33.90 -16.92
CA ARG A 174 -18.81 33.97 -17.26
C ARG A 174 -18.01 32.87 -16.58
N PHE A 175 -18.19 32.67 -15.28
CA PHE A 175 -17.50 31.63 -14.51
C PHE A 175 -17.86 30.23 -15.02
N VAL A 176 -19.14 29.93 -15.26
CA VAL A 176 -19.57 28.63 -15.82
C VAL A 176 -18.87 28.33 -17.15
N ASN A 177 -18.87 29.31 -18.08
CA ASN A 177 -18.20 29.15 -19.36
C ASN A 177 -16.69 28.91 -19.22
N ALA A 178 -16.03 29.63 -18.30
CA ALA A 178 -14.62 29.46 -18.01
C ALA A 178 -14.30 28.08 -17.41
N PHE A 179 -15.12 27.59 -16.48
CA PHE A 179 -14.96 26.25 -15.90
C PHE A 179 -15.14 25.15 -16.94
N VAL A 180 -16.16 25.23 -17.80
CA VAL A 180 -16.36 24.25 -18.88
C VAL A 180 -15.17 24.26 -19.84
N ARG A 181 -14.63 25.44 -20.17
CA ARG A 181 -13.40 25.57 -20.97
C ARG A 181 -12.22 24.86 -20.31
N LEU A 182 -11.94 25.13 -19.04
CA LEU A 182 -10.82 24.53 -18.30
C LEU A 182 -10.98 23.02 -18.12
N ALA A 183 -12.20 22.56 -17.81
CA ALA A 183 -12.53 21.14 -17.65
C ALA A 183 -12.21 20.34 -18.93
N LYS A 184 -12.46 20.91 -20.11
CA LYS A 184 -12.11 20.29 -21.41
C LYS A 184 -10.61 20.09 -21.62
N MET A 185 -9.76 20.78 -20.86
CA MET A 185 -8.30 20.66 -20.92
C MET A 185 -7.74 19.56 -20.01
N LEU A 186 -8.54 19.03 -19.08
CA LEU A 186 -8.13 17.94 -18.20
C LEU A 186 -7.97 16.64 -18.99
N GLU A 187 -7.05 15.78 -18.57
CA GLU A 187 -6.81 14.47 -19.20
C GLU A 187 -8.04 13.55 -19.21
N CYS A 188 -8.90 13.62 -18.17
CA CYS A 188 -10.17 12.89 -18.14
C CYS A 188 -11.18 13.40 -19.19
N GLY A 189 -10.97 14.59 -19.75
CA GLY A 189 -11.89 15.30 -20.64
C GLY A 189 -13.09 15.90 -19.91
N TYR A 190 -13.95 16.58 -20.69
CA TYR A 190 -15.26 17.04 -20.26
C TYR A 190 -16.28 16.86 -21.41
N PRO A 191 -17.22 15.90 -21.32
CA PRO A 191 -17.50 15.01 -20.18
C PRO A 191 -16.29 14.14 -19.75
N PRO A 192 -16.16 13.81 -18.44
CA PRO A 192 -14.99 13.13 -17.87
C PRO A 192 -15.02 11.62 -18.13
N VAL A 193 -14.89 11.21 -19.40
CA VAL A 193 -15.05 9.82 -19.87
C VAL A 193 -13.73 9.09 -20.16
N LYS A 194 -12.58 9.76 -20.02
CA LYS A 194 -11.25 9.19 -20.29
C LYS A 194 -10.55 8.72 -19.01
N ASP A 195 -9.53 7.87 -19.17
CA ASP A 195 -8.69 7.28 -18.11
C ASP A 195 -9.50 6.43 -17.10
N ASN A 196 -8.84 5.89 -16.08
CA ASN A 196 -9.35 4.82 -15.20
C ASN A 196 -9.87 5.37 -13.86
N SER A 197 -10.82 4.65 -13.24
CA SER A 197 -11.49 5.06 -11.99
C SER A 197 -10.94 4.37 -10.74
N ILE A 198 -9.96 3.46 -10.89
CA ILE A 198 -9.24 2.79 -9.78
C ILE A 198 -7.80 3.31 -9.64
N VAL A 199 -7.13 3.48 -10.77
CA VAL A 199 -5.73 3.93 -10.89
C VAL A 199 -5.61 5.03 -11.95
N GLY A 200 -4.40 5.43 -12.34
CA GLY A 200 -4.19 6.48 -13.34
C GLY A 200 -4.44 7.89 -12.80
N HIS A 201 -4.38 8.88 -13.68
CA HIS A 201 -4.47 10.30 -13.32
C HIS A 201 -5.91 10.72 -12.99
N ALA A 202 -6.92 10.07 -13.57
CA ALA A 202 -8.32 10.24 -13.17
C ALA A 202 -8.62 9.71 -11.75
N SER A 203 -7.70 8.95 -11.15
CA SER A 203 -7.71 8.58 -9.72
C SER A 203 -6.82 9.50 -8.87
N GLU A 204 -6.53 10.71 -9.34
CA GLU A 204 -5.86 11.78 -8.62
C GLU A 204 -6.79 13.01 -8.50
N TRP A 205 -6.25 14.22 -8.70
CA TRP A 205 -6.90 15.49 -8.40
C TRP A 205 -8.11 15.82 -9.28
N MET A 206 -8.00 15.53 -10.58
CA MET A 206 -8.87 16.11 -11.61
C MET A 206 -10.37 15.83 -11.42
N ILE A 207 -10.74 14.66 -10.88
CA ILE A 207 -12.13 14.33 -10.56
C ILE A 207 -12.39 14.54 -9.07
N MET A 208 -11.66 13.81 -8.22
CA MET A 208 -11.97 13.67 -6.78
C MET A 208 -11.76 14.95 -5.95
N ARG A 209 -11.01 15.93 -6.49
CA ARG A 209 -10.91 17.27 -5.93
C ARG A 209 -11.46 18.31 -6.89
N ASP A 210 -10.97 18.36 -8.12
CA ASP A 210 -11.13 19.55 -8.97
C ASP A 210 -12.54 19.64 -9.57
N LEU A 211 -12.97 18.67 -10.38
CA LEU A 211 -14.29 18.69 -11.02
C LEU A 211 -15.45 18.58 -10.02
N ILE A 212 -15.33 17.75 -8.98
CA ILE A 212 -16.36 17.64 -7.95
C ILE A 212 -16.53 18.99 -7.23
N SER A 213 -15.43 19.65 -6.86
CA SER A 213 -15.50 20.96 -6.20
C SER A 213 -16.16 22.01 -7.09
N THR A 214 -15.80 22.06 -8.36
CA THR A 214 -16.41 23.00 -9.32
C THR A 214 -17.88 22.68 -9.55
N GLY A 215 -18.24 21.40 -9.73
CA GLY A 215 -19.62 20.97 -9.88
C GLY A 215 -20.50 21.32 -8.68
N ILE A 216 -19.98 21.19 -7.45
CA ILE A 216 -20.69 21.61 -6.23
C ILE A 216 -20.91 23.13 -6.22
N ALA A 217 -19.89 23.92 -6.56
CA ALA A 217 -19.98 25.38 -6.52
C ALA A 217 -21.07 25.91 -7.48
N ILE A 218 -21.05 25.46 -8.75
CA ILE A 218 -21.92 26.00 -9.81
C ILE A 218 -23.25 25.25 -9.97
N TYR A 219 -23.61 24.37 -9.03
CA TYR A 219 -24.73 23.43 -9.21
C TYR A 219 -26.08 24.09 -9.55
N ASP A 220 -26.36 25.26 -8.96
CA ASP A 220 -27.65 25.94 -9.17
C ASP A 220 -27.78 26.54 -10.58
N GLU A 221 -26.66 26.93 -11.20
CA GLU A 221 -26.60 27.49 -12.54
C GLU A 221 -26.28 26.45 -13.63
N TYR A 222 -25.46 25.44 -13.31
CA TYR A 222 -24.97 24.45 -14.25
C TYR A 222 -24.76 23.07 -13.58
N PRO A 223 -25.85 22.32 -13.28
CA PRO A 223 -25.78 21.08 -12.52
C PRO A 223 -25.06 19.93 -13.26
N GLU A 224 -24.93 20.01 -14.59
CA GLU A 224 -24.33 18.97 -15.43
C GLU A 224 -22.91 18.60 -14.97
N MET A 225 -22.08 19.58 -14.60
CA MET A 225 -20.70 19.29 -14.18
C MET A 225 -20.67 18.40 -12.93
N TYR A 226 -21.57 18.64 -11.98
CA TYR A 226 -21.72 17.77 -10.81
C TYR A 226 -22.28 16.40 -11.20
N HIS A 227 -23.34 16.36 -12.02
CA HIS A 227 -23.94 15.10 -12.46
C HIS A 227 -22.91 14.18 -13.12
N LEU A 228 -22.06 14.73 -13.98
CA LEU A 228 -21.01 13.99 -14.66
C LEU A 228 -19.85 13.60 -13.72
N ALA A 229 -19.34 14.53 -12.92
CA ALA A 229 -18.17 14.28 -12.07
C ALA A 229 -18.51 13.42 -10.84
N ALA A 230 -19.51 13.82 -10.07
CA ALA A 230 -19.99 13.05 -8.92
C ALA A 230 -20.65 11.75 -9.38
N GLY A 231 -21.37 11.74 -10.52
CA GLY A 231 -21.94 10.52 -11.10
C GLY A 231 -20.87 9.48 -11.39
N ARG A 232 -19.75 9.86 -12.05
CA ARG A 232 -18.61 8.96 -12.25
C ARG A 232 -17.99 8.51 -10.94
N PHE A 233 -17.81 9.41 -9.97
CA PHE A 233 -17.29 9.07 -8.65
C PHE A 233 -18.14 8.00 -7.94
N PHE A 234 -19.45 8.22 -7.80
CA PHE A 234 -20.36 7.31 -7.09
C PHE A 234 -20.59 6.00 -7.85
N ARG A 235 -20.51 6.02 -9.20
CA ARG A 235 -20.66 4.82 -10.03
C ARG A 235 -19.40 3.96 -10.10
N GLU A 236 -18.21 4.57 -10.07
CA GLU A 236 -16.97 3.87 -10.41
C GLU A 236 -15.89 3.99 -9.34
N HIS A 237 -15.48 5.21 -8.96
CA HIS A 237 -14.39 5.42 -8.00
C HIS A 237 -14.71 4.89 -6.61
N LEU A 238 -15.91 5.19 -6.11
CA LEU A 238 -16.34 4.87 -4.76
C LEU A 238 -16.54 3.36 -4.57
N PRO A 239 -17.26 2.63 -5.46
CA PRO A 239 -17.40 1.18 -5.32
C PRO A 239 -16.05 0.44 -5.36
N ALA A 240 -15.13 0.84 -6.25
CA ALA A 240 -13.80 0.24 -6.32
C ALA A 240 -13.02 0.38 -5.00
N ARG A 241 -13.05 1.58 -4.40
CA ARG A 241 -12.37 1.86 -3.12
C ARG A 241 -13.02 1.14 -1.95
N ASN A 242 -14.34 1.22 -1.84
CA ASN A 242 -15.08 0.54 -0.78
C ASN A 242 -14.96 -0.98 -0.84
N TRP A 243 -14.64 -1.54 -2.01
CA TRP A 243 -14.36 -2.96 -2.17
C TRP A 243 -13.02 -3.39 -1.53
N PHE A 244 -11.94 -2.60 -1.65
CA PHE A 244 -10.63 -2.97 -1.07
C PHE A 244 -10.34 -2.35 0.30
N TYR A 245 -11.03 -1.27 0.70
CA TYR A 245 -10.83 -0.61 2.00
C TYR A 245 -10.96 -1.54 3.22
N PRO A 246 -11.86 -2.53 3.25
CA PRO A 246 -11.89 -3.52 4.34
C PRO A 246 -10.57 -4.29 4.50
N GLY A 247 -9.76 -4.40 3.44
CA GLY A 247 -8.41 -4.97 3.48
C GLY A 247 -7.36 -4.08 4.15
N GLN A 248 -7.69 -2.80 4.42
CA GLN A 248 -6.88 -1.83 5.17
C GLN A 248 -5.46 -1.58 4.62
N ALA A 249 -5.28 -1.67 3.30
CA ALA A 249 -4.07 -1.31 2.58
C ALA A 249 -4.40 -0.61 1.25
N TYR A 250 -3.36 -0.16 0.53
CA TYR A 250 -3.49 0.47 -0.79
C TYR A 250 -2.56 -0.21 -1.79
N HIS A 251 -2.92 -0.20 -3.08
CA HIS A 251 -2.28 -1.03 -4.11
C HIS A 251 -1.20 -0.34 -4.96
N GLN A 252 -0.97 0.98 -4.81
CA GLN A 252 -0.12 1.77 -5.71
C GLN A 252 1.33 1.95 -5.24
N GLY A 253 1.78 1.12 -4.30
CA GLY A 253 3.12 1.23 -3.74
C GLY A 253 3.30 2.44 -2.81
N MET A 254 4.50 2.53 -2.22
CA MET A 254 4.72 3.40 -1.08
C MET A 254 4.93 4.88 -1.47
N SER A 255 5.27 5.21 -2.72
CA SER A 255 5.32 6.62 -3.14
C SER A 255 3.94 7.15 -3.54
N TYR A 256 3.26 6.44 -4.43
CA TYR A 256 1.98 6.88 -4.99
C TYR A 256 0.81 6.70 -4.02
N LEU A 257 0.97 5.95 -2.93
CA LEU A 257 0.07 6.02 -1.77
C LEU A 257 -0.23 7.47 -1.40
N ASN A 258 0.77 8.37 -1.42
CA ASN A 258 0.59 9.76 -1.02
C ASN A 258 -0.43 10.49 -1.89
N VAL A 259 -0.23 10.55 -3.21
CA VAL A 259 -1.14 11.28 -4.12
C VAL A 259 -2.50 10.59 -4.25
N ARG A 260 -2.54 9.26 -4.34
CA ARG A 260 -3.77 8.52 -4.59
C ARG A 260 -4.69 8.58 -3.38
N PHE A 261 -4.17 8.21 -2.21
CA PHE A 261 -4.97 8.23 -1.00
C PHE A 261 -5.33 9.64 -0.52
N SER A 262 -4.48 10.65 -0.78
CA SER A 262 -4.87 12.04 -0.51
C SER A 262 -6.13 12.45 -1.28
N ASN A 263 -6.29 12.01 -2.53
CA ASN A 263 -7.45 12.38 -3.34
C ASN A 263 -8.73 11.65 -2.94
N ASP A 264 -8.62 10.41 -2.48
CA ASP A 264 -9.72 9.73 -1.80
C ASP A 264 -10.18 10.53 -0.57
N LEU A 265 -9.22 11.03 0.22
CA LEU A 265 -9.51 11.84 1.40
C LEU A 265 -10.02 13.24 1.03
N PHE A 266 -9.64 13.82 -0.10
CA PHE A 266 -10.27 15.06 -0.58
C PHE A 266 -11.75 14.83 -0.88
N ALA A 267 -12.11 13.78 -1.60
CA ALA A 267 -13.51 13.44 -1.85
C ALA A 267 -14.28 13.22 -0.53
N LEU A 268 -13.67 12.53 0.44
CA LEU A 268 -14.24 12.37 1.80
C LEU A 268 -14.58 13.73 2.41
N TRP A 269 -13.60 14.62 2.53
CA TRP A 269 -13.78 15.93 3.15
C TRP A 269 -14.77 16.81 2.37
N ILE A 270 -14.76 16.76 1.05
CA ILE A 270 -15.65 17.56 0.20
C ILE A 270 -17.11 17.15 0.41
N PHE A 271 -17.43 15.86 0.28
CA PHE A 271 -18.80 15.37 0.45
C PHE A 271 -19.30 15.52 1.89
N ASP A 272 -18.43 15.25 2.86
CA ASP A 272 -18.74 15.45 4.28
C ASP A 272 -19.11 16.90 4.57
N ARG A 273 -18.25 17.85 4.15
CA ARG A 273 -18.46 19.28 4.39
C ARG A 273 -19.62 19.86 3.59
N MET A 274 -19.98 19.28 2.45
CA MET A 274 -21.23 19.59 1.75
C MET A 274 -22.46 19.17 2.57
N GLY A 275 -22.31 18.14 3.43
CA GLY A 275 -23.33 17.62 4.33
C GLY A 275 -23.78 16.20 4.00
N ALA A 276 -23.10 15.49 3.09
CA ALA A 276 -23.44 14.11 2.73
C ALA A 276 -22.94 13.06 3.75
N GLY A 277 -22.13 13.48 4.73
CA GLY A 277 -21.48 12.59 5.70
C GLY A 277 -20.34 11.78 5.08
N ASN A 278 -19.88 10.75 5.79
CA ASN A 278 -18.86 9.85 5.27
C ASN A 278 -19.43 8.94 4.17
N VAL A 279 -19.00 9.14 2.93
CA VAL A 279 -19.43 8.32 1.78
C VAL A 279 -18.62 7.03 1.61
N TYR A 280 -17.45 6.95 2.25
CA TYR A 280 -16.53 5.81 2.16
C TYR A 280 -16.81 4.76 3.22
N HIS A 281 -16.30 3.55 2.96
CA HIS A 281 -16.19 2.52 3.98
C HIS A 281 -15.27 3.01 5.12
N PRO A 282 -15.68 2.95 6.41
CA PRO A 282 -14.91 3.53 7.52
C PRO A 282 -13.50 2.97 7.71
N ALA A 283 -13.23 1.75 7.22
CA ALA A 283 -11.88 1.17 7.23
C ALA A 283 -10.84 1.99 6.43
N GLN A 284 -11.27 2.99 5.65
CA GLN A 284 -10.40 4.03 5.11
C GLN A 284 -9.45 4.61 6.16
N GLN A 285 -9.91 4.75 7.42
CA GLN A 285 -9.08 5.18 8.55
C GLN A 285 -7.77 4.40 8.65
N TYR A 286 -7.81 3.08 8.45
CA TYR A 286 -6.69 2.19 8.77
C TYR A 286 -5.72 1.93 7.60
N ILE A 287 -5.92 2.58 6.45
CA ILE A 287 -5.06 2.41 5.26
C ILE A 287 -3.61 2.82 5.55
N LEU A 288 -3.41 3.96 6.24
CA LEU A 288 -2.07 4.47 6.53
C LEU A 288 -1.33 3.66 7.60
N TYR A 289 -1.99 2.73 8.28
CA TYR A 289 -1.31 1.87 9.24
C TYR A 289 -0.31 0.95 8.53
N ASP A 290 -0.55 0.53 7.29
CA ASP A 290 0.46 -0.22 6.51
C ASP A 290 1.79 0.55 6.41
N MET A 291 1.73 1.85 6.13
CA MET A 291 2.90 2.73 6.08
C MET A 291 3.60 2.87 7.44
N ILE A 292 2.84 3.00 8.54
CA ILE A 292 3.39 3.04 9.90
C ILE A 292 4.21 1.76 10.18
N TYR A 293 3.62 0.59 9.87
CA TYR A 293 4.27 -0.72 10.07
C TYR A 293 5.45 -0.96 9.13
N LYS A 294 5.55 -0.24 8.01
CA LYS A 294 6.68 -0.31 7.08
C LYS A 294 7.79 0.68 7.39
N ARG A 295 7.61 1.59 8.36
CA ARG A 295 8.68 2.54 8.69
C ARG A 295 9.89 1.86 9.30
N ARG A 296 11.05 2.20 8.73
CA ARG A 296 12.38 1.79 9.19
C ARG A 296 12.95 2.81 10.19
N PRO A 297 13.89 2.40 11.06
CA PRO A 297 14.56 3.30 11.99
C PRO A 297 15.36 4.44 11.34
N ASP A 298 15.83 4.25 10.11
CA ASP A 298 16.51 5.28 9.30
C ASP A 298 15.56 6.37 8.75
N GLY A 299 14.27 6.28 9.05
CA GLY A 299 13.26 7.23 8.60
C GLY A 299 12.69 6.96 7.20
N GLN A 300 13.20 5.97 6.48
CA GLN A 300 12.62 5.50 5.22
C GLN A 300 11.50 4.49 5.48
N ILE A 301 10.85 4.04 4.40
CA ILE A 301 9.78 3.04 4.41
C ILE A 301 10.26 1.82 3.64
N MET A 302 9.85 0.61 4.05
CA MET A 302 10.01 -0.59 3.22
C MET A 302 9.45 -0.33 1.81
N PRO A 303 10.16 -0.72 0.73
CA PRO A 303 9.76 -0.38 -0.61
C PRO A 303 8.56 -1.24 -1.05
N GLY A 304 7.90 -0.83 -2.11
CA GLY A 304 6.83 -1.60 -2.72
C GLY A 304 6.18 -0.77 -3.81
N GLY A 305 5.94 -1.38 -4.97
CA GLY A 305 5.53 -0.65 -6.18
C GLY A 305 6.54 0.41 -6.60
N ASP A 306 6.07 1.44 -7.30
CA ASP A 306 6.96 2.47 -7.83
C ASP A 306 7.56 3.39 -6.75
N VAL A 307 8.86 3.23 -6.50
CA VAL A 307 9.63 3.98 -5.49
C VAL A 307 11.02 4.38 -6.00
N ASN A 308 11.51 5.50 -5.49
CA ASN A 308 12.91 5.92 -5.54
C ASN A 308 13.44 5.99 -4.11
N TYR A 309 14.75 5.86 -3.95
CA TYR A 309 15.40 5.81 -2.63
C TYR A 309 16.19 7.07 -2.32
N THR A 310 16.26 7.41 -1.03
CA THR A 310 17.20 8.41 -0.53
C THR A 310 17.43 8.19 0.97
N ARG A 311 18.62 8.55 1.45
CA ARG A 311 18.92 8.66 2.89
C ARG A 311 19.06 10.11 3.36
N LYS A 312 18.86 11.10 2.48
CA LYS A 312 19.04 12.54 2.79
C LYS A 312 17.91 13.13 3.63
N ARG A 313 16.72 12.54 3.59
CA ARG A 313 15.53 13.05 4.28
C ARG A 313 14.61 11.91 4.66
N GLN A 314 13.88 12.07 5.75
CA GLN A 314 12.82 11.14 6.12
C GLN A 314 11.74 11.07 5.02
N ALA A 315 11.17 9.89 4.78
CA ALA A 315 9.97 9.74 3.99
C ALA A 315 8.74 10.31 4.73
N THR A 316 7.87 11.02 4.02
CA THR A 316 6.73 11.73 4.60
C THR A 316 5.42 11.46 3.85
N TYR A 317 4.33 11.42 4.62
CA TYR A 317 2.95 11.23 4.17
C TYR A 317 2.06 12.32 4.75
N SER A 318 2.56 13.56 4.76
CA SER A 318 2.00 14.66 5.55
C SER A 318 0.57 15.00 5.16
N LEU A 319 0.27 15.10 3.86
CA LEU A 319 -1.08 15.41 3.38
C LEU A 319 -2.12 14.32 3.73
N PRO A 320 -1.93 13.04 3.37
CA PRO A 320 -2.92 12.03 3.72
C PRO A 320 -3.01 11.81 5.24
N SER A 321 -1.90 11.97 5.99
CA SER A 321 -1.93 11.88 7.46
C SER A 321 -2.70 13.04 8.09
N LEU A 322 -2.53 14.27 7.60
CA LEU A 322 -3.30 15.43 8.02
C LEU A 322 -4.81 15.18 7.81
N LEU A 323 -5.18 14.78 6.60
CA LEU A 323 -6.58 14.62 6.21
C LEU A 323 -7.24 13.45 6.93
N ALA A 324 -6.62 12.27 6.97
CA ALA A 324 -7.19 11.09 7.63
C ALA A 324 -7.17 11.24 9.15
N GLY A 325 -6.05 11.69 9.74
CA GLY A 325 -5.92 11.88 11.18
C GLY A 325 -6.92 12.89 11.72
N SER A 326 -7.03 14.06 11.08
CA SER A 326 -7.97 15.11 11.50
C SER A 326 -9.44 14.72 11.33
N TYR A 327 -9.76 13.90 10.31
CA TYR A 327 -11.14 13.45 10.06
C TYR A 327 -11.55 12.37 11.06
N TYR A 328 -10.78 11.28 11.12
CA TYR A 328 -11.08 10.09 11.91
C TYR A 328 -10.66 10.21 13.39
N LYS A 329 -10.05 11.33 13.79
CA LYS A 329 -9.54 11.57 15.15
C LYS A 329 -8.53 10.50 15.57
N ASP A 330 -7.67 10.09 14.63
CA ASP A 330 -6.70 9.03 14.84
C ASP A 330 -5.34 9.59 15.26
N GLU A 331 -4.96 9.35 16.52
CA GLU A 331 -3.73 9.88 17.10
C GLU A 331 -2.45 9.24 16.55
N TYR A 332 -2.50 8.01 16.04
CA TYR A 332 -1.35 7.37 15.40
C TYR A 332 -1.08 8.04 14.05
N ILE A 333 -2.12 8.30 13.28
CA ILE A 333 -2.00 9.01 12.01
C ILE A 333 -1.66 10.49 12.22
N ASN A 334 -2.17 11.13 13.27
CA ASN A 334 -1.77 12.49 13.59
C ASN A 334 -0.29 12.57 14.02
N TYR A 335 0.21 11.56 14.74
CA TYR A 335 1.65 11.46 15.03
C TYR A 335 2.48 11.45 13.74
N GLU A 336 2.02 10.73 12.71
CA GLU A 336 2.65 10.69 11.39
C GLU A 336 2.75 12.05 10.72
N TYR A 337 1.65 12.81 10.72
CA TYR A 337 1.66 14.18 10.23
C TYR A 337 2.60 15.08 11.04
N MET A 338 2.63 14.93 12.37
CA MET A 338 3.47 15.74 13.26
C MET A 338 4.97 15.48 13.13
N ARG A 339 5.41 14.41 12.45
CA ARG A 339 6.82 14.19 12.12
C ARG A 339 7.36 15.21 11.13
N ASP A 340 6.52 15.62 10.19
CA ASP A 340 6.81 16.70 9.25
C ASP A 340 5.50 17.43 8.91
N PRO A 341 5.07 18.40 9.74
CA PRO A 341 3.79 19.09 9.62
C PRO A 341 3.84 20.17 8.52
N ARG A 342 4.32 19.79 7.34
CA ARG A 342 4.37 20.60 6.12
C ARG A 342 3.52 19.93 5.06
N VAL A 343 2.61 20.70 4.50
CA VAL A 343 1.94 20.37 3.24
C VAL A 343 2.38 21.38 2.20
N ASP A 344 2.37 20.98 0.94
CA ASP A 344 2.67 21.88 -0.17
C ASP A 344 1.71 23.08 -0.20
N ASN A 345 2.14 24.19 -0.81
CA ASN A 345 1.42 25.46 -0.81
C ASN A 345 -0.03 25.34 -1.31
N GLN A 346 -0.26 24.52 -2.34
CA GLN A 346 -1.59 24.28 -2.91
C GLN A 346 -2.58 23.63 -1.95
N ASN A 347 -2.10 23.08 -0.83
CA ASN A 347 -2.92 22.43 0.19
C ASN A 347 -3.05 23.24 1.49
N LYS A 348 -2.39 24.40 1.60
CA LYS A 348 -2.33 25.20 2.85
C LYS A 348 -3.69 25.70 3.31
N ILE A 349 -4.56 26.09 2.39
CA ILE A 349 -5.92 26.50 2.74
C ILE A 349 -6.72 25.34 3.36
N PHE A 350 -6.55 24.12 2.86
CA PHE A 350 -7.21 22.93 3.41
C PHE A 350 -6.66 22.55 4.78
N GLU A 351 -5.35 22.70 5.02
CA GLU A 351 -4.78 22.58 6.36
C GLU A 351 -5.45 23.58 7.33
N PHE A 352 -5.58 24.84 6.94
CA PHE A 352 -6.25 25.85 7.76
C PHE A 352 -7.71 25.49 8.06
N LEU A 353 -8.46 25.03 7.05
CA LEU A 353 -9.88 24.70 7.19
C LEU A 353 -10.14 23.43 7.99
N TRP A 354 -9.32 22.39 7.81
CA TRP A 354 -9.68 21.02 8.19
C TRP A 354 -8.81 20.40 9.26
N ARG A 355 -7.61 20.93 9.51
CA ARG A 355 -6.75 20.42 10.58
C ARG A 355 -7.49 20.47 11.92
N ASP A 356 -7.39 19.38 12.68
CA ASP A 356 -7.76 19.34 14.08
C ASP A 356 -6.52 19.62 14.94
N THR A 357 -6.46 20.79 15.57
CA THR A 357 -5.33 21.21 16.42
C THR A 357 -5.40 20.68 17.84
N LYS A 358 -6.54 20.10 18.24
CA LYS A 358 -6.74 19.55 19.59
C LYS A 358 -6.47 18.04 19.63
N LEU A 359 -6.34 17.40 18.47
CA LEU A 359 -6.06 15.98 18.38
C LEU A 359 -4.68 15.65 18.98
N GLY A 360 -4.65 14.65 19.85
CA GLY A 360 -3.43 14.11 20.44
C GLY A 360 -2.55 13.39 19.42
N VAL A 361 -1.43 12.86 19.90
CA VAL A 361 -0.52 12.05 19.10
C VAL A 361 -0.15 10.79 19.87
N ARG A 362 -0.06 9.66 19.17
CA ARG A 362 0.35 8.38 19.75
C ARG A 362 1.41 7.73 18.88
N LYS A 363 2.52 7.35 19.50
CA LYS A 363 3.60 6.63 18.81
C LYS A 363 3.17 5.18 18.56
N ALA A 364 3.78 4.54 17.57
CA ALA A 364 3.48 3.16 17.19
C ALA A 364 3.93 2.10 18.21
N ASP A 365 4.69 2.46 19.25
CA ASP A 365 5.36 1.52 20.19
C ASP A 365 4.44 0.48 20.86
N ASP A 366 3.14 0.77 20.98
CA ASP A 366 2.14 -0.11 21.59
C ASP A 366 1.23 -0.81 20.57
N LEU A 367 1.42 -0.56 19.27
CA LEU A 367 0.74 -1.32 18.23
C LEU A 367 1.23 -2.77 18.22
N PRO A 368 0.35 -3.73 17.88
CA PRO A 368 0.75 -5.10 17.61
C PRO A 368 1.95 -5.18 16.68
N LEU A 369 2.82 -6.18 16.88
CA LEU A 369 4.01 -6.36 16.05
C LEU A 369 3.70 -7.01 14.70
N THR A 370 2.51 -7.57 14.51
CA THR A 370 2.07 -8.12 13.23
C THR A 370 0.74 -7.51 12.83
N ARG A 371 0.64 -7.14 11.56
CA ARG A 371 -0.60 -6.69 10.93
C ARG A 371 -0.84 -7.47 9.65
N TYR A 372 -2.09 -7.84 9.43
CA TYR A 372 -2.55 -8.52 8.23
C TYR A 372 -3.50 -7.61 7.46
N SER A 373 -3.24 -7.46 6.16
CA SER A 373 -4.10 -6.77 5.20
C SER A 373 -4.86 -7.82 4.40
N GLY A 374 -6.18 -7.84 4.58
CA GLY A 374 -7.09 -8.87 4.05
C GLY A 374 -7.29 -8.81 2.55
N PHE A 375 -8.30 -9.53 2.07
CA PHE A 375 -8.75 -9.47 0.69
C PHE A 375 -8.96 -8.00 0.25
N PRO A 376 -8.50 -7.60 -0.95
CA PRO A 376 -7.93 -8.41 -2.04
C PRO A 376 -6.39 -8.49 -2.03
N PHE A 377 -5.74 -8.18 -0.91
CA PHE A 377 -4.29 -8.09 -0.80
C PHE A 377 -3.66 -9.42 -0.36
N GLY A 378 -4.03 -9.88 0.84
CA GLY A 378 -3.37 -11.01 1.48
C GLY A 378 -1.92 -10.68 1.83
N TRP A 379 -1.69 -9.59 2.55
CA TRP A 379 -0.36 -9.14 2.96
C TRP A 379 -0.17 -9.25 4.46
N MET A 380 1.05 -9.53 4.88
CA MET A 380 1.42 -9.59 6.28
C MET A 380 2.73 -8.84 6.49
N ILE A 381 2.70 -7.89 7.42
CA ILE A 381 3.88 -7.15 7.89
C ILE A 381 4.12 -7.55 9.34
N ALA A 382 5.30 -8.09 9.62
CA ALA A 382 5.69 -8.60 10.93
C ALA A 382 6.97 -7.91 11.42
N ARG A 383 6.99 -7.55 12.70
CA ARG A 383 8.08 -6.84 13.36
C ARG A 383 8.58 -7.57 14.60
N THR A 384 9.80 -7.27 15.04
CA THR A 384 10.27 -7.64 16.39
C THR A 384 10.12 -6.52 17.42
N GLY A 385 9.89 -5.28 16.96
CA GLY A 385 9.70 -4.09 17.78
C GLY A 385 9.43 -2.85 16.92
N TRP A 386 9.55 -1.68 17.55
CA TRP A 386 9.35 -0.36 16.91
C TRP A 386 10.60 0.53 16.91
N GLY A 387 11.68 0.12 17.59
CA GLY A 387 12.95 0.86 17.71
C GLY A 387 14.02 0.45 16.68
N ALA A 388 15.26 0.87 16.92
CA ALA A 388 16.42 0.63 16.03
C ALA A 388 16.73 -0.86 15.78
N GLU A 389 16.51 -1.71 16.79
CA GLU A 389 16.77 -3.16 16.74
C GLU A 389 15.62 -3.97 16.11
N SER A 390 14.70 -3.30 15.42
CA SER A 390 13.52 -3.96 14.85
C SER A 390 13.86 -4.65 13.54
N VAL A 391 13.55 -5.94 13.46
CA VAL A 391 13.37 -6.65 12.19
C VAL A 391 12.02 -6.25 11.63
N ILE A 392 11.95 -6.04 10.32
CA ILE A 392 10.70 -5.76 9.59
C ILE A 392 10.63 -6.73 8.42
N ALA A 393 9.59 -7.56 8.37
CA ALA A 393 9.37 -8.58 7.35
C ALA A 393 8.03 -8.36 6.65
N GLU A 394 8.05 -8.20 5.32
CA GLU A 394 6.84 -8.17 4.48
C GLU A 394 6.68 -9.53 3.78
N MET A 395 5.44 -10.03 3.71
CA MET A 395 5.05 -11.25 3.01
C MET A 395 3.74 -10.97 2.23
N LYS A 396 3.70 -11.26 0.93
CA LYS A 396 2.56 -10.92 0.06
C LYS A 396 2.02 -12.11 -0.72
N ILE A 397 0.70 -12.23 -0.81
CA ILE A 397 0.02 -13.15 -1.75
C ILE A 397 -0.39 -12.43 -3.04
N ASN A 398 -1.03 -11.25 -2.93
CA ASN A 398 -1.70 -10.53 -4.02
C ASN A 398 -2.83 -11.36 -4.63
N GLU A 399 -4.04 -11.25 -4.08
CA GLU A 399 -5.19 -11.92 -4.68
C GLU A 399 -5.61 -11.24 -5.99
N TYR A 400 -5.44 -9.91 -6.09
CA TYR A 400 -5.61 -9.15 -7.34
C TYR A 400 -4.40 -8.24 -7.63
N ASN A 401 -4.14 -8.00 -8.92
CA ASN A 401 -3.19 -7.00 -9.40
C ASN A 401 -3.93 -5.81 -10.04
N PHE A 402 -3.70 -4.61 -9.51
CA PHE A 402 -4.30 -3.35 -9.91
C PHE A 402 -3.49 -2.59 -10.98
N LEU A 403 -2.30 -3.10 -11.35
CA LEU A 403 -1.38 -2.53 -12.32
C LEU A 403 -0.97 -1.09 -11.96
N ASN A 404 -0.63 -0.29 -12.98
CA ASN A 404 -0.11 1.06 -12.87
C ASN A 404 1.19 1.12 -12.06
N HIS A 405 1.13 1.45 -10.77
CA HIS A 405 2.31 1.52 -9.88
C HIS A 405 2.46 0.28 -8.99
N GLN A 406 1.54 -0.68 -9.06
CA GLN A 406 1.74 -2.01 -8.49
C GLN A 406 2.68 -2.82 -9.38
N HIS A 407 3.50 -3.68 -8.77
CA HIS A 407 4.38 -4.62 -9.48
C HIS A 407 3.73 -5.99 -9.64
N HIS A 408 4.33 -6.84 -10.48
CA HIS A 408 3.95 -8.25 -10.63
C HIS A 408 4.71 -9.10 -9.61
N ASP A 409 4.40 -8.87 -8.33
CA ASP A 409 5.16 -9.31 -7.15
C ASP A 409 4.38 -10.27 -6.24
N ALA A 410 3.44 -11.06 -6.80
CA ALA A 410 2.73 -12.07 -6.03
C ALA A 410 3.71 -13.07 -5.41
N GLY A 411 3.51 -13.44 -4.14
CA GLY A 411 4.43 -14.30 -3.40
C GLY A 411 5.72 -13.62 -2.91
N ALA A 412 5.96 -12.33 -3.18
CA ALA A 412 7.20 -11.69 -2.75
C ALA A 412 7.31 -11.59 -1.21
N PHE A 413 8.55 -11.62 -0.72
CA PHE A 413 8.89 -11.24 0.65
C PHE A 413 10.01 -10.20 0.68
N GLN A 414 10.12 -9.45 1.77
CA GLN A 414 11.22 -8.53 2.04
C GLN A 414 11.65 -8.64 3.50
N LEU A 415 12.91 -8.35 3.78
CA LEU A 415 13.45 -8.38 5.15
C LEU A 415 14.43 -7.23 5.38
N TYR A 416 14.17 -6.44 6.42
CA TYR A 416 15.04 -5.39 6.91
C TYR A 416 15.44 -5.68 8.35
N TYR A 417 16.72 -5.48 8.67
CA TYR A 417 17.24 -5.44 10.03
C TYR A 417 18.57 -4.69 9.99
N LYS A 418 18.65 -3.51 10.63
CA LYS A 418 19.82 -2.62 10.56
C LYS A 418 20.33 -2.41 9.13
N GLY A 419 19.40 -2.20 8.20
CA GLY A 419 19.64 -2.09 6.75
C GLY A 419 18.76 -3.07 5.94
N PRO A 420 18.52 -2.79 4.64
CA PRO A 420 17.79 -3.70 3.76
C PRO A 420 18.61 -4.96 3.47
N LEU A 421 18.05 -6.16 3.73
CA LEU A 421 18.74 -7.44 3.57
C LEU A 421 18.19 -8.27 2.41
N ALA A 422 16.91 -8.63 2.47
CA ALA A 422 16.17 -9.19 1.34
C ALA A 422 15.33 -8.07 0.72
N ILE A 423 15.78 -7.54 -0.42
CA ILE A 423 15.25 -6.27 -0.96
C ILE A 423 14.16 -6.47 -2.01
N ASP A 424 13.41 -5.39 -2.29
CA ASP A 424 12.68 -5.18 -3.54
C ASP A 424 13.63 -4.44 -4.48
N ALA A 425 14.06 -5.07 -5.57
CA ALA A 425 15.14 -4.53 -6.40
C ALA A 425 14.62 -3.56 -7.46
N GLY A 426 15.55 -2.78 -8.02
CA GLY A 426 15.30 -1.76 -9.03
C GLY A 426 14.82 -0.43 -8.45
N THR A 427 14.68 0.57 -9.31
CA THR A 427 14.25 1.93 -8.93
C THR A 427 13.35 2.53 -10.00
N TYR A 428 12.39 3.36 -9.59
CA TYR A 428 11.36 3.87 -10.49
C TYR A 428 11.91 4.85 -11.53
N GLN A 429 12.78 5.79 -11.14
CA GLN A 429 13.39 6.77 -12.04
C GLN A 429 14.92 6.76 -11.97
N GLY A 430 15.55 6.86 -13.12
CA GLY A 430 17.01 6.91 -13.25
C GLY A 430 17.46 7.23 -14.68
N SER A 431 18.63 6.70 -15.07
CA SER A 431 19.18 6.84 -16.42
C SER A 431 18.33 6.17 -17.50
N SER A 432 17.54 5.14 -17.17
CA SER A 432 16.63 4.46 -18.11
C SER A 432 15.41 5.32 -18.46
N GLY A 433 15.12 6.35 -17.66
CA GLY A 433 13.93 7.19 -17.78
C GLY A 433 13.04 7.13 -16.54
N GLY A 434 11.73 7.35 -16.74
CA GLY A 434 10.70 7.20 -15.71
C GLY A 434 9.76 6.03 -16.00
N TYR A 435 8.45 6.22 -15.79
CA TYR A 435 7.43 5.18 -15.94
C TYR A 435 7.55 4.36 -17.23
N ASN A 436 7.76 4.99 -18.39
CA ASN A 436 7.80 4.32 -19.69
C ASN A 436 9.15 3.63 -20.01
N SER A 437 10.12 3.71 -19.11
CA SER A 437 11.50 3.24 -19.35
C SER A 437 11.61 1.73 -19.60
N PRO A 438 12.63 1.29 -20.35
CA PRO A 438 12.97 -0.13 -20.45
C PRO A 438 13.17 -0.81 -19.10
N HIS A 439 13.79 -0.14 -18.11
CA HIS A 439 13.97 -0.70 -16.77
C HIS A 439 12.64 -1.00 -16.07
N ASN A 440 11.68 -0.07 -16.13
CA ASN A 440 10.35 -0.30 -15.56
C ASN A 440 9.64 -1.49 -16.21
N LYS A 441 9.70 -1.55 -17.54
CA LYS A 441 8.99 -2.55 -18.34
C LYS A 441 9.57 -3.97 -18.23
N ASN A 442 10.89 -4.07 -18.12
CA ASN A 442 11.59 -5.33 -18.27
C ASN A 442 12.21 -5.86 -16.98
N PHE A 443 12.33 -5.03 -15.93
CA PHE A 443 12.90 -5.45 -14.64
C PHE A 443 12.03 -5.01 -13.46
N PHE A 444 11.94 -3.71 -13.19
CA PHE A 444 11.46 -3.19 -11.90
C PHE A 444 10.03 -3.61 -11.53
N LYS A 445 9.10 -3.55 -12.49
CA LYS A 445 7.70 -3.96 -12.27
C LYS A 445 7.48 -5.48 -12.43
N ARG A 446 8.53 -6.24 -12.74
CA ARG A 446 8.46 -7.65 -13.16
C ARG A 446 8.93 -8.55 -12.01
N THR A 447 8.46 -9.79 -12.00
CA THR A 447 8.69 -10.73 -10.89
C THR A 447 10.18 -10.98 -10.62
N ILE A 448 11.04 -10.88 -11.64
CA ILE A 448 12.50 -11.00 -11.50
C ILE A 448 13.16 -9.93 -10.64
N ALA A 449 12.47 -8.84 -10.29
CA ALA A 449 12.97 -7.84 -9.34
C ALA A 449 12.60 -8.15 -7.88
N HIS A 450 11.87 -9.26 -7.63
CA HIS A 450 11.28 -9.59 -6.34
C HIS A 450 11.80 -10.92 -5.82
N ASN A 451 11.81 -11.09 -4.49
CA ASN A 451 12.08 -12.38 -3.85
C ASN A 451 10.89 -13.33 -4.01
N SER A 452 10.67 -13.78 -5.25
CA SER A 452 9.55 -14.61 -5.69
C SER A 452 10.04 -15.84 -6.47
N LEU A 453 9.21 -16.36 -7.37
CA LEU A 453 9.44 -17.60 -8.12
C LEU A 453 9.34 -17.31 -9.63
N LEU A 454 10.28 -17.86 -10.39
CA LEU A 454 10.27 -17.86 -11.86
C LEU A 454 10.08 -19.28 -12.39
N ILE A 455 9.32 -19.40 -13.48
CA ILE A 455 9.15 -20.62 -14.26
C ILE A 455 9.33 -20.21 -15.72
N LEU A 456 10.46 -20.56 -16.32
CA LEU A 456 10.81 -20.13 -17.66
C LEU A 456 10.23 -21.06 -18.71
N ASP A 457 9.15 -20.62 -19.35
CA ASP A 457 8.71 -21.11 -20.65
C ASP A 457 9.39 -20.27 -21.74
N PRO A 458 10.30 -20.83 -22.56
CA PRO A 458 11.05 -20.07 -23.56
C PRO A 458 10.16 -19.46 -24.65
N ASP A 459 8.97 -20.02 -24.89
CA ASP A 459 8.06 -19.58 -25.94
C ASP A 459 7.05 -18.53 -25.46
N GLU A 460 6.97 -18.31 -24.14
CA GLU A 460 6.04 -17.35 -23.53
C GLU A 460 6.31 -15.91 -24.01
N LYS A 461 5.22 -15.20 -24.33
CA LYS A 461 5.23 -13.79 -24.72
C LYS A 461 4.53 -12.96 -23.66
N PHE A 462 5.05 -11.76 -23.41
CA PHE A 462 4.53 -10.83 -22.41
C PHE A 462 3.99 -9.58 -23.12
N PRO A 463 2.70 -9.56 -23.49
CA PRO A 463 2.11 -8.44 -24.20
C PRO A 463 2.01 -7.19 -23.31
N ALA A 464 2.42 -6.05 -23.83
CA ALA A 464 2.63 -4.81 -23.08
C ALA A 464 2.11 -3.54 -23.79
N SER A 465 1.34 -3.69 -24.87
CA SER A 465 0.83 -2.56 -25.66
C SER A 465 -0.05 -1.60 -24.84
N GLY A 466 -0.67 -2.10 -23.78
CA GLY A 466 -1.46 -1.33 -22.81
C GLY A 466 -0.63 -0.47 -21.86
N TYR A 467 0.66 -0.72 -21.68
CA TYR A 467 1.48 -0.06 -20.68
C TYR A 467 1.88 1.37 -21.07
N GLY A 468 1.81 2.31 -20.13
CA GLY A 468 2.34 3.67 -20.28
C GLY A 468 1.52 4.59 -21.19
N GLY A 469 1.84 5.88 -21.16
CA GLY A 469 1.22 6.90 -22.02
C GLY A 469 2.02 7.20 -23.30
N ALA A 470 3.26 6.74 -23.38
CA ALA A 470 4.18 6.96 -24.49
C ALA A 470 5.20 5.82 -24.60
N ASP A 471 6.02 5.83 -25.65
CA ASP A 471 7.08 4.84 -25.93
C ASP A 471 6.56 3.39 -25.86
N LYS A 472 5.41 3.13 -26.48
CA LYS A 472 4.72 1.83 -26.39
C LYS A 472 5.60 0.67 -26.86
N SER A 473 5.37 -0.50 -26.29
CA SER A 473 6.05 -1.74 -26.66
C SER A 473 5.01 -2.84 -26.77
N ASP A 474 4.95 -3.56 -27.89
CA ASP A 474 3.97 -4.63 -28.06
C ASP A 474 4.25 -5.80 -27.10
N PHE A 475 5.54 -6.09 -26.90
CA PHE A 475 6.02 -7.12 -25.99
C PHE A 475 7.20 -6.60 -25.17
N VAL A 476 7.42 -7.24 -24.03
CA VAL A 476 8.57 -7.02 -23.15
C VAL A 476 9.32 -8.32 -22.92
N THR A 477 10.52 -8.21 -22.36
CA THR A 477 11.41 -9.36 -22.15
C THR A 477 10.75 -10.40 -21.26
N ASN A 478 10.93 -11.66 -21.67
CA ASN A 478 10.53 -12.83 -20.90
C ASN A 478 11.47 -12.97 -19.71
N ASP A 479 10.94 -12.74 -18.51
CA ASP A 479 11.65 -12.88 -17.24
C ASP A 479 11.37 -14.22 -16.55
N GLY A 480 10.59 -15.12 -17.18
CA GLY A 480 10.07 -16.33 -16.54
C GLY A 480 9.03 -16.04 -15.44
N GLY A 481 8.60 -14.79 -15.29
CA GLY A 481 7.77 -14.31 -14.18
C GLY A 481 6.27 -14.46 -14.40
N GLN A 482 5.52 -13.63 -13.68
CA GLN A 482 4.07 -13.57 -13.68
C GLN A 482 3.52 -12.84 -14.92
N ARG A 483 2.26 -13.11 -15.26
CA ARG A 483 1.55 -12.52 -16.41
C ARG A 483 1.49 -11.00 -16.32
N LEU A 484 1.22 -10.37 -17.46
CA LEU A 484 0.82 -8.96 -17.54
C LEU A 484 -0.69 -8.91 -17.86
N PRO A 485 -1.57 -8.79 -16.85
CA PRO A 485 -3.01 -8.84 -17.09
C PRO A 485 -3.46 -7.79 -18.11
N ASN A 486 -4.45 -8.13 -18.94
CA ASN A 486 -5.06 -7.23 -19.90
C ASN A 486 -4.04 -6.49 -20.80
N ASN A 487 -3.03 -7.21 -21.30
CA ASN A 487 -1.91 -6.65 -22.10
C ASN A 487 -1.20 -5.48 -21.40
N TRP A 488 -1.11 -5.58 -20.07
CA TRP A 488 -0.57 -4.56 -19.16
C TRP A 488 -1.35 -3.24 -19.12
N ARG A 489 -2.64 -3.23 -19.48
CA ARG A 489 -3.55 -2.09 -19.29
C ARG A 489 -4.35 -2.28 -17.98
N PRO A 490 -4.37 -1.29 -17.07
CA PRO A 490 -5.22 -1.38 -15.88
C PRO A 490 -6.71 -1.45 -16.24
N ALA A 491 -7.50 -2.07 -15.37
CA ALA A 491 -8.96 -2.02 -15.44
C ALA A 491 -9.46 -0.57 -15.27
N ALA A 492 -10.41 -0.15 -16.10
CA ALA A 492 -11.02 1.17 -16.01
C ALA A 492 -12.00 1.25 -14.84
N THR A 493 -12.73 0.16 -14.55
CA THR A 493 -13.77 0.08 -13.51
C THR A 493 -13.63 -1.19 -12.67
N LEU A 494 -14.32 -1.23 -11.52
CA LEU A 494 -14.34 -2.43 -10.67
C LEU A 494 -14.94 -3.64 -11.41
N GLU A 495 -15.96 -3.43 -12.23
CA GLU A 495 -16.55 -4.49 -13.04
C GLU A 495 -15.50 -5.13 -13.95
N GLU A 496 -14.74 -4.32 -14.68
CA GLU A 496 -13.65 -4.81 -15.55
C GLU A 496 -12.56 -5.53 -14.74
N LEU A 497 -12.22 -5.03 -13.54
CA LEU A 497 -11.25 -5.69 -12.66
C LEU A 497 -11.72 -7.11 -12.27
N LEU A 498 -13.00 -7.26 -11.95
CA LEU A 498 -13.57 -8.52 -11.48
C LEU A 498 -13.87 -9.52 -12.61
N SER A 499 -14.23 -9.02 -13.80
CA SER A 499 -14.50 -9.87 -14.97
C SER A 499 -13.26 -10.19 -15.79
N GLY A 500 -12.19 -9.40 -15.65
CA GLY A 500 -10.92 -9.56 -16.36
C GLY A 500 -9.95 -10.56 -15.73
N ASP A 501 -8.73 -10.62 -16.26
CA ASP A 501 -7.69 -11.58 -15.86
C ASP A 501 -6.76 -11.06 -14.75
N PHE A 502 -7.28 -10.19 -13.88
CA PHE A 502 -6.54 -9.48 -12.84
C PHE A 502 -6.40 -10.24 -11.52
N LYS A 503 -7.14 -11.33 -11.32
CA LYS A 503 -6.96 -12.22 -10.18
C LYS A 503 -5.61 -12.95 -10.32
N THR A 504 -4.78 -12.86 -9.29
CA THR A 504 -3.40 -13.39 -9.27
C THR A 504 -3.18 -14.42 -8.18
N GLY A 505 -4.05 -14.50 -7.18
CA GLY A 505 -3.91 -15.49 -6.13
C GLY A 505 -5.11 -15.62 -5.22
N GLU A 506 -4.91 -16.41 -4.18
CA GLU A 506 -5.89 -16.70 -3.13
C GLU A 506 -5.16 -16.96 -1.81
N VAL A 507 -5.61 -16.31 -0.73
CA VAL A 507 -5.11 -16.60 0.61
C VAL A 507 -5.71 -17.92 1.09
N LEU A 508 -4.85 -18.91 1.33
CA LEU A 508 -5.27 -20.23 1.81
C LEU A 508 -5.27 -20.33 3.33
N ALA A 509 -4.35 -19.64 4.00
CA ALA A 509 -4.28 -19.62 5.45
C ALA A 509 -3.53 -18.40 5.98
N LYS A 510 -3.91 -17.94 7.17
CA LYS A 510 -3.19 -16.91 7.92
C LYS A 510 -3.40 -17.02 9.42
N SER A 511 -2.34 -16.87 10.20
CA SER A 511 -2.44 -16.84 11.68
C SER A 511 -1.21 -16.17 12.29
N PHE A 512 -1.34 -15.53 13.44
CA PHE A 512 -0.22 -15.03 14.23
C PHE A 512 -0.58 -15.08 15.71
N GLY A 513 0.40 -15.42 16.55
CA GLY A 513 0.12 -15.56 17.97
C GLY A 513 1.24 -16.26 18.74
N PRO A 514 0.95 -16.83 19.92
CA PRO A 514 -0.37 -16.86 20.57
C PRO A 514 -0.77 -15.50 21.19
N ASP A 515 0.20 -14.62 21.45
CA ASP A 515 -0.07 -13.24 21.88
C ASP A 515 -0.39 -12.37 20.67
N SER A 516 -1.54 -11.69 20.69
CA SER A 516 -2.01 -10.86 19.58
C SER A 516 -1.24 -9.53 19.41
N VAL A 517 -0.50 -9.10 20.42
CA VAL A 517 0.31 -7.87 20.40
C VAL A 517 1.77 -8.18 20.09
N LYS A 518 2.32 -9.25 20.68
CA LYS A 518 3.74 -9.65 20.56
C LYS A 518 3.87 -11.09 20.08
N PRO A 519 3.32 -11.43 18.90
CA PRO A 519 3.28 -12.80 18.40
C PRO A 519 4.67 -13.45 18.38
N GLU A 520 4.68 -14.74 18.66
CA GLU A 520 5.85 -15.61 18.55
C GLU A 520 6.08 -16.06 17.11
N TYR A 521 5.00 -16.18 16.35
CA TYR A 521 5.01 -16.52 14.93
C TYR A 521 3.99 -15.70 14.14
N SER A 522 4.23 -15.55 12.85
CA SER A 522 3.29 -14.97 11.89
C SER A 522 3.32 -15.80 10.62
N TYR A 523 2.18 -16.37 10.26
CA TYR A 523 2.00 -17.35 9.21
C TYR A 523 1.06 -16.81 8.14
N LEU A 524 1.48 -16.94 6.88
CA LEU A 524 0.70 -16.60 5.71
C LEU A 524 0.93 -17.67 4.64
N LYS A 525 -0.14 -18.14 4.00
CA LYS A 525 -0.07 -19.07 2.89
C LYS A 525 -1.03 -18.63 1.80
N GLY A 526 -0.59 -18.74 0.55
CA GLY A 526 -1.46 -18.52 -0.59
C GLY A 526 -1.14 -19.42 -1.78
N ASP A 527 -2.15 -19.56 -2.62
CA ASP A 527 -2.04 -20.08 -3.96
C ASP A 527 -1.88 -18.88 -4.91
N ILE A 528 -0.75 -18.82 -5.62
CA ILE A 528 -0.46 -17.76 -6.59
C ILE A 528 -0.41 -18.31 -8.02
N THR A 529 -1.02 -19.48 -8.26
CA THR A 529 -1.02 -20.11 -9.59
C THR A 529 -1.59 -19.17 -10.65
N GLN A 530 -2.65 -18.43 -10.29
CA GLN A 530 -3.31 -17.49 -11.20
C GLN A 530 -2.42 -16.30 -11.60
N ALA A 531 -1.34 -16.00 -10.87
CA ALA A 531 -0.39 -14.97 -11.26
C ALA A 531 0.42 -15.37 -12.52
N TYR A 532 0.51 -16.65 -12.83
CA TYR A 532 1.29 -17.18 -13.95
C TYR A 532 0.36 -17.62 -15.09
N SER A 533 0.96 -17.86 -16.26
CA SER A 533 0.26 -18.45 -17.41
C SER A 533 0.05 -19.96 -17.22
N SER A 534 -0.50 -20.61 -18.25
CA SER A 534 -0.65 -22.08 -18.30
C SER A 534 0.68 -22.85 -18.25
N LYS A 535 1.84 -22.18 -18.18
CA LYS A 535 3.14 -22.81 -17.97
C LYS A 535 3.26 -23.51 -16.60
N VAL A 536 2.36 -23.19 -15.67
CA VAL A 536 2.23 -23.87 -14.37
C VAL A 536 0.83 -24.46 -14.19
N LYS A 537 0.77 -25.52 -13.39
CA LYS A 537 -0.47 -26.14 -12.90
C LYS A 537 -0.76 -25.76 -11.45
N GLU A 538 0.28 -25.47 -10.67
CA GLU A 538 0.15 -25.12 -9.26
C GLU A 538 1.39 -24.33 -8.81
N VAL A 539 1.20 -23.22 -8.11
CA VAL A 539 2.24 -22.46 -7.41
C VAL A 539 1.69 -22.04 -6.06
N LYS A 540 2.21 -22.64 -4.98
CA LYS A 540 1.84 -22.32 -3.60
C LYS A 540 3.06 -21.87 -2.81
N ARG A 541 2.85 -20.91 -1.92
CA ARG A 541 3.87 -20.37 -1.03
C ARG A 541 3.35 -20.22 0.38
N SER A 542 4.12 -20.69 1.35
CA SER A 542 3.88 -20.58 2.78
C SER A 542 5.04 -19.83 3.43
N PHE A 543 4.72 -18.79 4.20
CA PHE A 543 5.66 -18.02 5.00
C PHE A 543 5.42 -18.27 6.49
N VAL A 544 6.48 -18.49 7.26
CA VAL A 544 6.42 -18.45 8.72
C VAL A 544 7.54 -17.54 9.22
N PHE A 545 7.17 -16.34 9.65
CA PHE A 545 8.04 -15.45 10.39
C PHE A 545 8.03 -15.81 11.87
N LEU A 546 9.20 -15.91 12.49
CA LEU A 546 9.40 -16.24 13.89
C LEU A 546 10.08 -15.06 14.58
N ASN A 547 9.38 -14.41 15.50
CA ASN A 547 10.01 -13.48 16.44
C ASN A 547 10.66 -14.31 17.55
N LEU A 548 11.97 -14.52 17.46
CA LEU A 548 12.71 -15.46 18.31
C LEU A 548 12.85 -14.98 19.76
N LYS A 549 12.61 -13.68 20.03
CA LYS A 549 12.81 -13.05 21.35
C LYS A 549 14.25 -13.23 21.87
N ARG A 550 15.21 -13.17 20.95
CA ARG A 550 16.66 -13.26 21.21
C ARG A 550 17.34 -11.98 20.75
N THR A 551 18.50 -11.67 21.33
CA THR A 551 19.31 -10.52 20.94
C THR A 551 20.30 -10.85 19.82
N ASP A 552 20.84 -12.07 19.80
CA ASP A 552 21.84 -12.52 18.83
C ASP A 552 21.22 -12.85 17.46
N THR A 553 20.08 -13.53 17.46
CA THR A 553 19.29 -13.88 16.27
C THR A 553 17.84 -13.46 16.50
N PRO A 554 17.45 -12.18 16.27
CA PRO A 554 16.14 -11.68 16.70
C PRO A 554 14.96 -12.30 15.95
N ALA A 555 15.14 -12.73 14.70
CA ALA A 555 14.07 -13.31 13.91
C ALA A 555 14.53 -14.36 12.90
N THR A 556 13.57 -15.10 12.39
CA THR A 556 13.74 -16.02 11.26
C THR A 556 12.52 -15.97 10.34
N LEU A 557 12.72 -15.99 9.03
CA LEU A 557 11.68 -16.20 8.04
C LEU A 557 11.89 -17.57 7.37
N ILE A 558 10.89 -18.44 7.46
CA ILE A 558 10.85 -19.74 6.76
C ILE A 558 9.92 -19.58 5.56
N VAL A 559 10.37 -19.99 4.37
CA VAL A 559 9.57 -19.98 3.14
C VAL A 559 9.54 -21.39 2.57
N PHE A 560 8.33 -21.92 2.38
CA PHE A 560 8.10 -23.23 1.78
C PHE A 560 7.23 -23.08 0.53
N ASP A 561 7.74 -23.55 -0.60
CA ASP A 561 7.12 -23.40 -1.92
C ASP A 561 6.88 -24.75 -2.57
N LYS A 562 5.80 -24.81 -3.35
CA LYS A 562 5.52 -25.88 -4.31
C LYS A 562 5.31 -25.26 -5.68
N ILE A 563 5.96 -25.83 -6.68
CA ILE A 563 5.78 -25.48 -8.08
C ILE A 563 5.51 -26.74 -8.88
N VAL A 564 4.41 -26.77 -9.61
CA VAL A 564 4.10 -27.78 -10.61
C VAL A 564 4.07 -27.10 -11.98
N SER A 565 5.10 -27.31 -12.81
CA SER A 565 5.12 -26.79 -14.18
C SER A 565 4.34 -27.70 -15.14
N ALA A 566 3.80 -27.11 -16.21
CA ALA A 566 3.12 -27.86 -17.27
C ALA A 566 4.10 -28.70 -18.11
N ASN A 567 5.36 -28.25 -18.21
CA ASN A 567 6.47 -28.95 -18.82
C ASN A 567 7.60 -29.11 -17.78
N ALA A 568 8.10 -30.33 -17.61
CA ALA A 568 9.19 -30.63 -16.69
C ALA A 568 10.50 -29.91 -17.06
N GLY A 569 10.68 -29.57 -18.34
CA GLY A 569 11.83 -28.83 -18.87
C GLY A 569 11.84 -27.32 -18.59
N PHE A 570 10.74 -26.74 -18.08
CA PHE A 570 10.73 -25.33 -17.70
C PHE A 570 11.60 -25.12 -16.47
N LYS A 571 12.64 -24.28 -16.60
CA LYS A 571 13.56 -23.95 -15.51
C LYS A 571 12.78 -23.22 -14.41
N LYS A 572 12.86 -23.73 -13.18
CA LYS A 572 12.27 -23.12 -11.99
C LYS A 572 13.37 -22.43 -11.19
N THR A 573 13.10 -21.23 -10.72
CA THR A 573 14.10 -20.42 -10.01
C THR A 573 13.47 -19.70 -8.83
N TRP A 574 14.08 -19.86 -7.66
CA TRP A 574 13.78 -19.10 -6.45
C TRP A 574 14.78 -17.96 -6.30
N LEU A 575 14.30 -16.75 -5.95
CA LEU A 575 15.09 -15.52 -5.96
C LEU A 575 15.33 -14.95 -4.55
N LEU A 576 16.55 -14.44 -4.31
CA LEU A 576 16.90 -13.62 -3.15
C LEU A 576 17.80 -12.45 -3.56
N HIS A 577 17.25 -11.24 -3.53
CA HIS A 577 17.91 -10.00 -3.91
C HIS A 577 18.62 -9.33 -2.74
N SER A 578 19.75 -8.71 -3.03
CA SER A 578 20.56 -7.96 -2.07
C SER A 578 21.25 -6.74 -2.70
N ILE A 579 21.64 -5.81 -1.83
CA ILE A 579 22.44 -4.65 -2.24
C ILE A 579 23.88 -5.09 -2.53
N GLU A 580 24.49 -5.77 -1.57
CA GLU A 580 25.89 -6.23 -1.63
C GLU A 580 25.95 -7.69 -2.09
N GLN A 581 27.11 -8.11 -2.61
CA GLN A 581 27.33 -9.47 -3.08
C GLN A 581 27.19 -10.47 -1.93
N SER A 582 26.49 -11.57 -2.16
CA SER A 582 26.34 -12.64 -1.16
C SER A 582 27.55 -13.58 -1.13
N GLU A 583 27.89 -14.06 0.06
CA GLU A 583 28.82 -15.18 0.25
C GLU A 583 28.04 -16.50 0.18
N ILE A 584 28.52 -17.49 -0.58
CA ILE A 584 27.82 -18.78 -0.79
C ILE A 584 28.75 -19.92 -0.35
N GLU A 585 28.30 -20.68 0.64
CA GLU A 585 29.02 -21.83 1.19
C GLU A 585 28.11 -23.06 1.27
N GLY A 586 28.24 -23.96 0.30
CA GLY A 586 27.40 -25.15 0.21
C GLY A 586 25.92 -24.77 0.03
N ASN A 587 25.10 -24.97 1.07
CA ASN A 587 23.68 -24.62 1.06
C ASN A 587 23.37 -23.32 1.86
N ARG A 588 24.40 -22.57 2.25
CA ARG A 588 24.27 -21.31 2.98
C ARG A 588 24.56 -20.12 2.09
N ILE A 589 23.71 -19.10 2.18
CA ILE A 589 23.86 -17.81 1.49
C ILE A 589 23.87 -16.73 2.56
N THR A 590 24.95 -15.96 2.66
CA THR A 590 25.11 -14.87 3.62
C THR A 590 25.08 -13.53 2.89
N ILE A 591 24.16 -12.65 3.28
CA ILE A 591 24.04 -11.28 2.80
C ILE A 591 24.33 -10.36 3.98
N GLY A 592 25.33 -9.48 3.85
CA GLY A 592 25.65 -8.47 4.84
C GLY A 592 25.38 -7.06 4.31
N ARG A 593 25.08 -6.14 5.22
CA ARG A 593 25.20 -4.70 5.00
C ARG A 593 26.46 -4.21 5.71
N THR A 594 27.31 -3.49 4.97
CA THR A 594 28.59 -2.98 5.48
C THR A 594 28.81 -1.49 5.23
N LYS A 595 27.84 -0.82 4.62
CA LYS A 595 27.90 0.58 4.19
C LYS A 595 26.78 1.40 4.82
N ASP A 596 26.91 2.73 4.76
CA ASP A 596 25.84 3.69 5.12
C ASP A 596 25.38 3.63 6.59
N GLY A 597 26.20 3.07 7.47
CA GLY A 597 25.85 2.81 8.87
C GLY A 597 24.96 1.58 9.09
N ASP A 598 24.59 0.87 8.01
CA ASP A 598 23.87 -0.37 8.06
C ASP A 598 24.83 -1.53 8.47
N SER A 599 24.33 -2.48 9.27
CA SER A 599 25.12 -3.54 9.90
C SER A 599 24.38 -4.87 10.09
N GLY A 600 23.22 -5.02 9.44
CA GLY A 600 22.48 -6.29 9.45
C GLY A 600 23.14 -7.37 8.62
N VAL A 601 22.91 -8.62 9.02
CA VAL A 601 23.26 -9.81 8.24
C VAL A 601 22.06 -10.74 8.15
N LEU A 602 21.81 -11.27 6.95
CA LEU A 602 20.87 -12.35 6.67
C LEU A 602 21.67 -13.60 6.28
N VAL A 603 21.36 -14.73 6.91
CA VAL A 603 21.88 -16.04 6.53
C VAL A 603 20.72 -16.95 6.13
N ASN A 604 20.63 -17.28 4.85
CA ASN A 604 19.69 -18.27 4.34
C ASN A 604 20.33 -19.66 4.37
N THR A 605 19.63 -20.64 4.93
CA THR A 605 19.95 -22.07 4.80
C THR A 605 18.92 -22.74 3.89
N MET A 606 19.37 -23.19 2.72
CA MET A 606 18.55 -23.96 1.78
C MET A 606 18.44 -25.41 2.27
N LEU A 607 17.21 -25.88 2.49
CA LEU A 607 16.88 -27.26 2.87
C LEU A 607 16.26 -28.07 1.72
N LEU A 608 15.56 -27.40 0.80
CA LEU A 608 15.09 -27.94 -0.47
C LEU A 608 15.29 -26.91 -1.60
N PRO A 609 15.65 -27.34 -2.83
CA PRO A 609 16.02 -28.71 -3.23
C PRO A 609 17.19 -29.26 -2.41
N GLU A 610 17.37 -30.58 -2.40
CA GLU A 610 18.53 -31.18 -1.71
C GLU A 610 19.83 -30.66 -2.36
N LYS A 611 20.92 -30.60 -1.57
CA LYS A 611 22.18 -29.97 -2.00
C LYS A 611 22.74 -30.56 -3.30
N ASP A 612 22.55 -31.85 -3.54
CA ASP A 612 22.96 -32.57 -4.76
C ASP A 612 21.99 -32.37 -5.94
N ASN A 613 20.87 -31.71 -5.71
CA ASN A 613 19.87 -31.33 -6.71
C ASN A 613 19.71 -29.81 -6.83
N ALA A 614 20.62 -29.00 -6.28
CA ALA A 614 20.50 -27.55 -6.30
C ALA A 614 21.68 -26.88 -7.00
N GLU A 615 21.38 -25.99 -7.95
CA GLU A 615 22.29 -24.97 -8.45
C GLU A 615 22.01 -23.65 -7.71
N ILE A 616 23.05 -23.06 -7.11
CA ILE A 616 22.95 -21.77 -6.40
C ILE A 616 23.89 -20.79 -7.10
N THR A 617 23.32 -19.81 -7.81
CA THR A 617 24.07 -18.91 -8.68
C THR A 617 23.91 -17.45 -8.23
N PRO A 618 25.00 -16.74 -7.91
CA PRO A 618 24.94 -15.29 -7.73
C PRO A 618 24.89 -14.60 -9.10
N VAL A 619 23.97 -13.66 -9.28
CA VAL A 619 23.84 -12.81 -10.47
C VAL A 619 23.84 -11.36 -10.03
N GLY A 620 24.80 -10.58 -10.51
CA GLY A 620 24.92 -9.18 -10.14
C GLY A 620 26.29 -8.60 -10.41
N GLY A 621 26.52 -7.42 -9.84
CA GLY A 621 27.66 -6.56 -10.15
C GLY A 621 27.41 -5.72 -11.40
N GLU A 622 28.36 -4.84 -11.71
CA GLU A 622 28.27 -3.92 -12.84
C GLU A 622 27.97 -4.67 -14.15
N GLY A 623 26.92 -4.23 -14.85
CA GLY A 623 26.44 -4.84 -16.09
C GLY A 623 25.53 -6.06 -15.89
N LYS A 624 25.22 -6.43 -14.65
CA LYS A 624 24.32 -7.55 -14.30
C LYS A 624 23.37 -7.24 -13.14
N GLU A 625 23.40 -6.01 -12.60
CA GLU A 625 22.54 -5.58 -11.50
C GLU A 625 21.04 -5.80 -11.81
N PHE A 626 20.63 -5.64 -13.07
CA PHE A 626 19.25 -5.78 -13.54
C PHE A 626 19.17 -6.74 -14.74
N TRP A 627 19.85 -7.88 -14.61
CA TRP A 627 19.98 -8.90 -15.65
C TRP A 627 18.70 -9.71 -15.87
N VAL A 628 18.17 -9.71 -17.09
CA VAL A 628 17.00 -10.49 -17.53
C VAL A 628 17.29 -11.11 -18.89
N SER A 629 17.32 -12.45 -18.94
CA SER A 629 17.39 -13.24 -20.18
C SER A 629 18.46 -12.77 -21.19
N GLY A 630 19.67 -12.49 -20.70
CA GLY A 630 20.80 -12.09 -21.55
C GLY A 630 21.03 -10.59 -21.67
N VAL A 631 20.15 -9.76 -21.09
CA VAL A 631 20.19 -8.30 -21.22
C VAL A 631 20.16 -7.66 -19.83
N ASN A 632 21.03 -6.68 -19.60
CA ASN A 632 20.94 -5.81 -18.43
C ASN A 632 20.07 -4.59 -18.73
N TYR A 633 19.19 -4.22 -17.82
CA TYR A 633 18.37 -3.00 -17.92
C TYR A 633 18.86 -1.93 -16.93
N PRO A 634 20.02 -1.28 -17.18
CA PRO A 634 20.63 -0.36 -16.23
C PRO A 634 19.71 0.82 -15.92
N ASN A 635 19.75 1.29 -14.67
CA ASN A 635 18.99 2.45 -14.23
C ASN A 635 19.71 3.16 -13.09
N GLU A 636 20.65 4.01 -13.46
CA GLU A 636 21.47 4.76 -12.51
C GLU A 636 20.65 5.90 -11.88
N PRO A 637 20.73 6.09 -10.55
CA PRO A 637 20.04 7.17 -9.86
C PRO A 637 20.44 8.55 -10.41
N ARG A 638 19.48 9.48 -10.50
CA ARG A 638 19.76 10.86 -10.92
C ARG A 638 20.24 11.71 -9.74
N GLY A 639 21.17 12.63 -9.99
CA GLY A 639 21.52 13.70 -9.04
C GLY A 639 22.01 13.22 -7.68
N GLY A 640 22.74 12.10 -7.63
CA GLY A 640 23.28 11.52 -6.40
C GLY A 640 22.22 11.03 -5.41
N GLN A 641 21.01 10.68 -5.89
CA GLN A 641 20.00 9.95 -5.11
C GLN A 641 20.40 8.49 -4.91
N ASP A 642 19.66 7.78 -4.05
CA ASP A 642 19.91 6.36 -3.70
C ASP A 642 21.36 6.12 -3.21
N GLU A 643 21.76 6.88 -2.19
CA GLU A 643 23.13 6.87 -1.67
C GLU A 643 23.57 5.50 -1.16
N ALA A 644 22.62 4.70 -0.67
CA ALA A 644 22.84 3.35 -0.15
C ALA A 644 22.68 2.24 -1.21
N ASN A 645 22.42 2.59 -2.48
CA ASN A 645 22.17 1.67 -3.59
C ASN A 645 21.05 0.64 -3.27
N GLU A 646 19.96 1.09 -2.65
CA GLU A 646 18.80 0.28 -2.29
C GLU A 646 18.07 -0.31 -3.51
N ARG A 647 18.29 0.23 -4.70
CA ARG A 647 17.91 -0.43 -5.97
C ARG A 647 18.53 -1.83 -6.13
N GLY A 648 19.59 -2.14 -5.37
CA GLY A 648 20.26 -3.42 -5.43
C GLY A 648 21.31 -3.52 -6.52
N ALA A 649 22.21 -4.50 -6.36
CA ALA A 649 23.17 -4.85 -7.40
C ALA A 649 23.34 -6.37 -7.57
N TRP A 650 22.68 -7.18 -6.73
CA TRP A 650 22.86 -8.62 -6.69
C TRP A 650 21.56 -9.36 -6.40
N ARG A 651 21.52 -10.60 -6.86
CA ARG A 651 20.57 -11.62 -6.43
C ARG A 651 21.24 -12.99 -6.42
N VAL A 652 20.65 -13.92 -5.68
CA VAL A 652 20.94 -15.34 -5.76
C VAL A 652 19.75 -16.06 -6.39
N GLU A 653 20.06 -16.94 -7.33
CA GLU A 653 19.11 -17.83 -8.00
C GLU A 653 19.32 -19.26 -7.51
N ILE A 654 18.27 -19.91 -7.02
CA ILE A 654 18.29 -21.34 -6.65
C ILE A 654 17.42 -22.12 -7.63
N SER A 655 18.01 -23.06 -8.35
CA SER A 655 17.31 -23.88 -9.36
C SER A 655 17.55 -25.38 -9.15
N PRO A 656 16.57 -26.27 -9.39
CA PRO A 656 16.79 -27.70 -9.36
C PRO A 656 17.71 -28.13 -10.52
N LEU A 657 18.63 -29.07 -10.26
CA LEU A 657 19.50 -29.64 -11.30
C LEU A 657 18.77 -30.69 -12.14
N ARG A 658 17.88 -31.46 -11.52
CA ARG A 658 17.10 -32.50 -12.19
C ARG A 658 15.83 -31.91 -12.78
N THR A 659 15.58 -32.23 -14.04
CA THR A 659 14.32 -31.94 -14.72
C THR A 659 13.16 -32.66 -14.04
N SER A 660 12.20 -31.89 -13.51
CA SER A 660 10.99 -32.40 -12.86
C SER A 660 9.81 -31.50 -13.18
N ALA A 661 8.60 -32.04 -13.22
CA ALA A 661 7.39 -31.21 -13.28
C ALA A 661 7.09 -30.56 -11.93
N GLU A 662 7.34 -31.29 -10.83
CA GLU A 662 7.01 -30.87 -9.47
C GLU A 662 8.29 -30.69 -8.65
N ASP A 663 8.46 -29.51 -8.08
CA ASP A 663 9.62 -29.13 -7.27
C ASP A 663 9.19 -28.35 -6.02
N TYR A 664 10.01 -28.46 -4.98
CA TYR A 664 9.79 -27.83 -3.69
C TYR A 664 11.01 -27.01 -3.28
N TYR A 665 10.75 -25.84 -2.69
CA TYR A 665 11.79 -25.02 -2.06
C TYR A 665 11.50 -24.88 -0.58
N LEU A 666 12.52 -25.03 0.26
CA LEU A 666 12.44 -24.79 1.69
C LEU A 666 13.67 -23.99 2.11
N ASN A 667 13.46 -22.71 2.39
CA ASN A 667 14.52 -21.77 2.74
C ASN A 667 14.28 -21.21 4.15
N VAL A 668 15.35 -21.11 4.94
CA VAL A 668 15.32 -20.66 6.34
C VAL A 668 16.29 -19.48 6.49
N MET A 669 15.73 -18.28 6.59
CA MET A 669 16.48 -17.02 6.64
C MET A 669 16.54 -16.49 8.08
N GLN A 670 17.73 -16.49 8.67
CA GLN A 670 17.99 -15.94 9.99
C GLN A 670 18.62 -14.55 9.85
N VAL A 671 18.29 -13.63 10.76
CA VAL A 671 18.95 -12.31 10.84
C VAL A 671 19.79 -12.21 12.10
N THR A 672 20.94 -11.55 12.01
CA THR A 672 21.91 -11.33 13.09
C THR A 672 22.67 -10.03 12.83
N ASP A 673 23.39 -9.54 13.83
CA ASP A 673 24.35 -8.44 13.67
C ASP A 673 25.61 -8.90 12.93
N ALA A 674 26.22 -8.01 12.13
CA ALA A 674 27.45 -8.27 11.38
C ALA A 674 28.67 -8.58 12.25
N GLU A 675 28.74 -8.04 13.47
CA GLU A 675 29.83 -8.28 14.40
C GLU A 675 29.78 -9.67 15.02
N GLN A 676 28.56 -10.17 15.27
CA GLN A 676 28.36 -11.44 15.97
C GLN A 676 28.28 -12.61 14.99
N LYS A 677 27.54 -12.46 13.87
CA LYS A 677 27.20 -13.53 12.92
C LYS A 677 26.70 -14.82 13.60
N ILE A 678 26.08 -14.71 14.77
CA ILE A 678 25.59 -15.85 15.52
C ILE A 678 24.25 -16.27 14.92
N ILE A 679 24.19 -17.49 14.41
CA ILE A 679 22.97 -18.11 13.87
C ILE A 679 22.65 -19.39 14.63
N CYS A 680 21.37 -19.74 14.69
CA CYS A 680 20.94 -21.00 15.28
C CYS A 680 21.14 -22.16 14.29
N ASP A 681 21.46 -23.35 14.81
CA ASP A 681 21.49 -24.56 13.99
C ASP A 681 20.10 -24.87 13.41
N VAL A 682 20.05 -25.05 12.10
CA VAL A 682 18.83 -25.40 11.36
C VAL A 682 18.82 -26.90 11.10
N LYS A 683 17.74 -27.58 11.48
CA LYS A 683 17.52 -29.01 11.19
C LYS A 683 16.25 -29.20 10.39
N ARG A 684 16.34 -29.88 9.25
CA ARG A 684 15.18 -30.36 8.51
C ARG A 684 14.49 -31.46 9.32
N ILE A 685 13.18 -31.35 9.47
CA ILE A 685 12.33 -32.42 9.98
C ILE A 685 11.63 -33.04 8.80
N GLU A 686 11.60 -34.37 8.76
CA GLU A 686 10.89 -35.09 7.71
C GLU A 686 10.12 -36.26 8.31
N GLY A 687 8.83 -36.34 7.94
CA GLY A 687 7.94 -37.44 8.26
C GLY A 687 7.26 -37.97 7.00
N GLU A 688 6.28 -38.85 7.18
CA GLU A 688 5.54 -39.45 6.07
C GLU A 688 4.76 -38.39 5.26
N LYS A 689 4.01 -37.52 5.95
CA LYS A 689 3.13 -36.50 5.35
C LYS A 689 3.63 -35.07 5.51
N ILE A 690 4.67 -34.87 6.32
CA ILE A 690 5.13 -33.55 6.73
C ILE A 690 6.60 -33.34 6.41
N ILE A 691 6.93 -32.07 6.18
CA ILE A 691 8.29 -31.55 6.18
C ILE A 691 8.33 -30.36 7.14
N GLY A 692 9.48 -30.06 7.72
CA GLY A 692 9.56 -28.98 8.68
C GLY A 692 10.97 -28.55 9.01
N VAL A 693 11.04 -27.64 9.97
CA VAL A 693 12.26 -27.00 10.44
C VAL A 693 12.26 -27.01 11.97
N GLN A 694 13.39 -27.42 12.54
CA GLN A 694 13.71 -27.21 13.95
C GLN A 694 14.91 -26.26 14.02
N LEU A 695 14.74 -25.13 14.70
CA LEU A 695 15.82 -24.18 15.01
C LEU A 695 15.55 -23.51 16.37
N ALA A 696 16.59 -23.13 17.10
CA ALA A 696 16.45 -22.50 18.43
C ALA A 696 15.50 -23.31 19.36
N ASP A 697 14.43 -22.67 19.85
CA ASP A 697 13.32 -23.25 20.60
C ASP A 697 12.06 -23.46 19.74
N ARG A 698 12.18 -23.50 18.41
CA ARG A 698 11.06 -23.51 17.46
C ARG A 698 11.01 -24.80 16.65
N VAL A 699 9.78 -25.28 16.41
CA VAL A 699 9.46 -26.38 15.50
C VAL A 699 8.33 -25.92 14.59
N VAL A 700 8.57 -25.89 13.29
CA VAL A 700 7.58 -25.53 12.27
C VAL A 700 7.41 -26.69 11.31
N THR A 701 6.17 -27.07 10.99
CA THR A 701 5.90 -28.11 9.99
C THR A 701 4.88 -27.65 8.95
N PHE A 702 5.04 -28.16 7.75
CA PHE A 702 4.16 -28.02 6.60
C PHE A 702 3.75 -29.40 6.10
N SER A 703 2.65 -29.47 5.37
CA SER A 703 2.31 -30.63 4.58
C SER A 703 3.29 -30.79 3.42
N LYS A 704 3.80 -32.00 3.18
CA LYS A 704 4.76 -32.26 2.09
C LYS A 704 4.23 -31.84 0.73
N ASN A 705 2.92 -31.94 0.50
CA ASN A 705 2.28 -31.58 -0.76
C ASN A 705 1.55 -30.22 -0.73
N MET A 706 1.71 -29.48 0.38
CA MET A 706 1.03 -28.20 0.65
C MET A 706 -0.50 -28.26 0.60
N ASN A 707 -1.11 -29.44 0.82
CA ASN A 707 -2.55 -29.60 1.02
C ASN A 707 -2.87 -29.84 2.49
N LEU A 708 -4.11 -29.55 2.89
CA LEU A 708 -4.57 -29.80 4.26
C LEU A 708 -4.47 -31.28 4.62
N ILE A 709 -3.97 -31.54 5.83
CA ILE A 709 -3.84 -32.88 6.39
C ILE A 709 -5.04 -33.13 7.31
N GLY A 710 -5.96 -33.99 6.87
CA GLY A 710 -7.13 -34.43 7.65
C GLY A 710 -6.94 -35.71 8.46
N SER A 711 -5.80 -36.37 8.31
CA SER A 711 -5.50 -37.66 8.93
C SER A 711 -4.31 -37.58 9.87
N GLY A 712 -4.27 -38.48 10.86
CA GLY A 712 -3.17 -38.49 11.83
C GLY A 712 -1.80 -38.75 11.20
N TYR A 713 -0.76 -38.20 11.83
CA TYR A 713 0.63 -38.37 11.43
C TYR A 713 1.58 -38.24 12.64
N ASN A 714 2.84 -38.64 12.43
CA ASN A 714 3.88 -38.61 13.45
C ASN A 714 4.90 -37.50 13.17
N LEU A 715 5.46 -36.94 14.24
CA LEU A 715 6.51 -35.94 14.24
C LEU A 715 7.55 -36.29 15.29
N LYS A 716 8.82 -36.47 14.91
CA LYS A 716 9.91 -36.72 15.85
C LYS A 716 10.72 -35.44 16.07
N VAL A 717 10.83 -35.03 17.34
CA VAL A 717 11.63 -33.86 17.75
C VAL A 717 12.74 -34.29 18.68
N THR A 718 13.95 -33.79 18.44
CA THR A 718 15.15 -34.10 19.23
C THR A 718 15.69 -32.85 19.92
N GLY A 719 16.67 -32.98 20.82
CA GLY A 719 17.26 -31.84 21.55
C GLY A 719 16.81 -31.74 23.01
N LYS A 720 17.44 -30.85 23.79
CA LYS A 720 17.23 -30.77 25.25
C LYS A 720 16.16 -29.73 25.66
N ASN A 721 15.80 -28.82 24.76
CA ASN A 721 14.96 -27.68 25.04
C ASN A 721 13.46 -28.02 25.07
N THR A 722 12.67 -27.15 25.70
CA THR A 722 11.24 -27.03 25.40
C THR A 722 11.11 -26.27 24.09
N PHE A 723 10.29 -26.78 23.17
CA PHE A 723 10.04 -26.20 21.87
C PHE A 723 8.62 -25.62 21.80
N LYS A 724 8.47 -24.56 21.00
CA LYS A 724 7.20 -23.98 20.57
C LYS A 724 6.91 -24.48 19.16
N PHE A 725 5.79 -25.18 19.02
CA PHE A 725 5.36 -25.84 17.80
C PHE A 725 4.42 -24.93 17.03
N VAL A 726 4.64 -24.78 15.73
CA VAL A 726 3.71 -24.19 14.76
C VAL A 726 3.49 -25.24 13.68
N ILE A 727 2.36 -25.94 13.78
CA ILE A 727 2.02 -27.04 12.90
C ILE A 727 0.99 -26.52 11.89
N THR A 728 1.42 -26.27 10.66
CA THR A 728 0.57 -25.70 9.60
C THR A 728 -0.09 -26.78 8.75
N ASP A 729 -0.93 -26.37 7.80
CA ASP A 729 -1.64 -27.24 6.85
C ASP A 729 -2.51 -28.30 7.52
N MET A 730 -3.10 -27.97 8.67
CA MET A 730 -4.00 -28.87 9.41
C MET A 730 -5.45 -28.65 8.97
N GLU A 731 -6.20 -29.73 8.74
CA GLU A 731 -7.65 -29.60 8.52
C GLU A 731 -8.34 -29.06 9.78
N GLN A 732 -9.36 -28.22 9.59
CA GLN A 732 -10.14 -27.61 10.68
C GLN A 732 -10.73 -28.65 11.64
N GLY A 733 -10.80 -28.26 12.91
CA GLY A 733 -11.51 -28.97 13.98
C GLY A 733 -10.59 -29.49 15.08
N ASN A 734 -11.08 -30.46 15.85
CA ASN A 734 -10.41 -30.91 17.07
C ASN A 734 -9.34 -31.98 16.80
N TRP A 735 -8.17 -31.77 17.37
CA TRP A 735 -7.01 -32.65 17.29
C TRP A 735 -6.49 -33.02 18.68
N GLN A 736 -6.18 -34.30 18.87
CA GLN A 736 -5.46 -34.79 20.03
C GLN A 736 -3.97 -34.92 19.71
N VAL A 737 -3.13 -34.52 20.66
CA VAL A 737 -1.66 -34.66 20.56
C VAL A 737 -1.22 -35.73 21.55
N LEU A 738 -0.61 -36.79 21.05
CA LEU A 738 0.08 -37.79 21.86
C LEU A 738 1.58 -37.52 21.82
N LYS A 739 2.27 -37.84 22.91
CA LYS A 739 3.73 -37.80 23.02
C LYS A 739 4.22 -39.11 23.61
N ASN A 740 5.12 -39.79 22.90
CA ASN A 740 5.67 -41.09 23.27
C ASN A 740 4.56 -42.11 23.62
N GLY A 741 3.50 -42.13 22.82
CA GLY A 741 2.35 -43.05 22.98
C GLY A 741 1.34 -42.67 24.08
N LYS A 742 1.57 -41.60 24.84
CA LYS A 742 0.65 -41.11 25.89
C LYS A 742 -0.04 -39.82 25.46
N VAL A 743 -1.29 -39.60 25.87
CA VAL A 743 -1.99 -38.33 25.62
C VAL A 743 -1.21 -37.19 26.27
N PHE A 744 -0.80 -36.22 25.44
CA PHE A 744 -0.08 -35.03 25.88
C PHE A 744 -1.03 -33.83 25.95
N ILE A 745 -1.87 -33.64 24.92
CA ILE A 745 -2.94 -32.65 24.90
C ILE A 745 -4.22 -33.35 24.45
N LYS A 746 -5.27 -33.27 25.29
CA LYS A 746 -6.53 -34.00 25.08
C LYS A 746 -7.26 -33.55 23.82
N SER A 747 -7.31 -32.24 23.59
CA SER A 747 -7.91 -31.60 22.41
C SER A 747 -7.30 -30.22 22.20
N LEU A 748 -7.02 -29.87 20.95
CA LEU A 748 -6.73 -28.53 20.45
C LEU A 748 -7.56 -28.29 19.20
N THR A 749 -8.11 -27.09 19.07
CA THR A 749 -8.88 -26.70 17.89
C THR A 749 -7.96 -26.09 16.84
N VAL A 750 -8.12 -26.53 15.60
CA VAL A 750 -7.61 -25.84 14.40
C VAL A 750 -8.75 -25.00 13.85
N GLU A 751 -8.56 -23.68 13.81
CA GLU A 751 -9.55 -22.74 13.31
C GLU A 751 -9.58 -22.69 11.78
N GLU A 752 -10.77 -22.38 11.24
CA GLU A 752 -10.98 -22.17 9.81
C GLU A 752 -10.15 -20.98 9.31
N GLY A 753 -9.50 -21.12 8.16
CA GLY A 753 -8.65 -20.08 7.58
C GLY A 753 -7.32 -19.84 8.33
N GLU A 754 -7.11 -20.43 9.51
CA GLU A 754 -5.82 -20.44 10.18
C GLU A 754 -5.01 -21.69 9.85
N HIS A 755 -5.63 -22.87 9.93
CA HIS A 755 -5.00 -24.16 9.62
C HIS A 755 -3.71 -24.44 10.41
N VAL A 756 -3.62 -23.92 11.64
CA VAL A 756 -2.45 -24.04 12.52
C VAL A 756 -2.83 -24.68 13.87
N LEU A 757 -1.96 -25.57 14.37
CA LEU A 757 -1.86 -25.89 15.80
C LEU A 757 -0.61 -25.23 16.40
N HIS A 758 -0.79 -24.55 17.53
CA HIS A 758 0.31 -24.03 18.35
C HIS A 758 0.29 -24.61 19.77
N PHE A 759 1.43 -25.07 20.25
CA PHE A 759 1.61 -25.54 21.62
C PHE A 759 3.10 -25.62 22.00
N SER A 760 3.40 -25.85 23.29
CA SER A 760 4.77 -26.07 23.77
C SER A 760 5.01 -27.52 24.19
N GLY A 761 6.22 -28.04 23.96
CA GLY A 761 6.59 -29.40 24.35
C GLY A 761 8.09 -29.71 24.26
N LYS A 762 8.60 -30.64 25.08
CA LYS A 762 10.01 -31.10 25.03
C LYS A 762 10.26 -32.07 23.85
N LYS A 763 11.50 -32.53 23.63
CA LYS A 763 11.77 -33.66 22.70
C LYS A 763 10.85 -34.87 22.91
N GLY A 764 10.64 -35.64 21.85
CA GLY A 764 9.83 -36.86 21.85
C GLY A 764 9.27 -37.18 20.46
N THR A 765 8.58 -38.32 20.37
CA THR A 765 7.77 -38.68 19.20
C THR A 765 6.34 -38.24 19.47
N TYR A 766 5.89 -37.26 18.70
CA TYR A 766 4.52 -36.75 18.71
C TYR A 766 3.68 -37.49 17.68
N ARG A 767 2.41 -37.73 18.02
CA ARG A 767 1.39 -38.22 17.07
C ARG A 767 0.17 -37.31 17.16
N PHE A 768 -0.28 -36.82 16.02
CA PHE A 768 -1.48 -36.01 15.90
C PHE A 768 -2.63 -36.92 15.47
N VAL A 769 -3.78 -36.80 16.12
CA VAL A 769 -4.97 -37.61 15.85
C VAL A 769 -6.17 -36.68 15.71
N ARG A 770 -6.82 -36.69 14.55
CA ARG A 770 -8.07 -35.96 14.36
C ARG A 770 -9.17 -36.62 15.20
N LEU A 771 -9.82 -35.85 16.07
CA LEU A 771 -10.97 -36.30 16.83
C LEU A 771 -12.21 -36.22 15.95
N LYS A 772 -12.99 -37.30 15.92
CA LYS A 772 -14.25 -37.32 15.15
C LYS A 772 -15.32 -36.48 15.82
#